data_AF-A0A086ZKE4-F1
#
_entry.id   AF-A0A086ZKE4-F1
#
_cell.length_a   1.000
_cell.length_b   1.000
_cell.length_c   1.000
_cell.angle_alpha   90.00
_cell.angle_beta   90.00
_cell.angle_gamma   90.00
#
_symmetry.space_group_name_H-M   'P 1'
#
loop_
_entity.id
_entity.type
_entity.pdbx_description
1 polymer ?
#
loop_
_entity_poly.entity_id
_entity_poly.type
_entity_poly.pdbx_seq_one_letter_code
_entity_poly.pdbx_strand_id
1 'polypeptide(L)'
;MIHREKGSALSKLADANKVSWSLDRFDALLFDLDGVLTPTVDLHKKAWKRLFDAVLPADVPPYRDEDYFMYVDGKPRYDGVRSLLQSRGVELPAGEPSDSPDARTICGLGNRKNDEFEELLHEQGIEPYGDVVDLLRHLTAAGKRLAVVSSSRNAREVLFTAGILKYFDQVVDGNVRAAQRLRGKPEPDTYQYAAGVLGVPYDRAIVLEDALSGVASGRAGGFGLVVGVDRGAGAQPLFEAGADIVINQLGELLGGIRPQAAEVAAGLNADTDPLDPNRYPVEAWGFTEQGAPSAESATLFSLSNGTIGVRGESGGPRCLGSGTFLSGFHETFAIRHAEEAYGFAKVGQVVQGVPDTQDFSFTVDGVELRSPGCVGQSLDFRSGVLTRRYRYDLDENVHLEVKVETMTCLARADLLATRLTIRAVGGDMTVHLESRANGDKPVVSRATDPRKADMIADGGLARLEMDALTQNDDHEAYGAYHCKNSGLTMALGFSQQADGRPVGQVCDLEVHDGSDVVVVRYSSYNSLPLSPVGVRSGLEARSDGVVDSVELVKRCSATLGWAQRQGFDGLETAQRQWLDDFWDRADVQVDAHGDDGRTQQIIRWELFELAQATATVPNGISAKGLSGTGYSGHYFWDTEGFILPFLTYTQPERARQALSFRYRMLPAARKRAAVMSMDGALFPWRTINGEEASAFFEAGTAQYHIDADIAYAVCQYVGATGDHEFLASEGIDILVETARMWASLGCVGGDGAFHINTVTGPDEYSALVDDNYYTNVMAKFNLNRAADALDSLTPQERKDAVERLTVA
;
A
#
# COMPACT_ATOMS: atom_id res chain seq x y z
N MET A 1 43.28 30.40 10.96
CA MET A 1 43.92 29.15 10.54
C MET A 1 43.35 27.95 11.33
N ILE A 2 42.03 27.90 11.51
CA ILE A 2 41.31 26.81 12.19
C ILE A 2 39.92 26.75 11.53
N HIS A 3 39.82 26.13 10.35
CA HIS A 3 38.52 25.78 9.74
C HIS A 3 38.63 24.72 8.63
N ARG A 4 39.71 23.92 8.61
CA ARG A 4 39.95 22.90 7.57
C ARG A 4 39.94 21.44 8.04
N GLU A 5 39.52 21.14 9.27
CA GLU A 5 39.55 19.74 9.78
C GLU A 5 38.17 19.09 10.02
N LYS A 6 37.05 19.83 9.98
CA LYS A 6 35.71 19.21 10.16
C LYS A 6 35.18 18.45 8.92
N GLY A 7 35.85 18.58 7.76
CA GLY A 7 35.47 17.88 6.53
C GLY A 7 35.97 16.43 6.42
N SER A 8 36.85 15.96 7.31
CA SER A 8 37.45 14.61 7.19
C SER A 8 36.77 13.51 8.01
N ALA A 9 35.87 13.86 8.94
CA ALA A 9 35.14 12.89 9.76
C ALA A 9 33.86 12.40 9.06
N LEU A 10 33.11 13.31 8.41
CA LEU A 10 31.92 12.95 7.63
C LEU A 10 32.26 12.21 6.33
N SER A 11 33.41 12.48 5.72
CA SER A 11 33.87 11.72 4.55
C SER A 11 34.29 10.30 4.90
N LYS A 12 34.82 10.07 6.11
CA LYS A 12 35.18 8.73 6.61
C LYS A 12 33.95 7.89 6.97
N LEU A 13 32.86 8.51 7.41
CA LEU A 13 31.57 7.85 7.67
C LEU A 13 30.89 7.39 6.36
N ALA A 14 31.03 8.14 5.26
CA ALA A 14 30.53 7.74 3.95
C ALA A 14 31.37 6.63 3.28
N ASP A 15 32.65 6.47 3.67
CA ASP A 15 33.53 5.43 3.14
C ASP A 15 33.45 4.09 3.92
N ALA A 16 32.91 4.07 5.14
CA ALA A 16 32.81 2.86 5.96
C ALA A 16 31.73 1.87 5.48
N ASN A 17 30.71 2.32 4.75
CA ASN A 17 29.68 1.46 4.13
C ASN A 17 30.14 0.82 2.79
N LYS A 18 31.44 0.83 2.47
CA LYS A 18 32.01 0.28 1.21
C LYS A 18 32.69 -1.08 1.37
N VAL A 19 32.33 -1.88 2.37
CA VAL A 19 32.70 -3.30 2.33
C VAL A 19 31.73 -4.00 1.36
N SER A 20 32.22 -4.33 0.17
CA SER A 20 31.53 -5.23 -0.75
C SER A 20 31.50 -6.63 -0.15
N TRP A 21 30.34 -7.09 0.31
CA TRP A 21 30.12 -8.46 0.77
C TRP A 21 28.96 -9.10 -0.02
N SER A 22 28.99 -10.42 -0.18
CA SER A 22 27.88 -11.20 -0.77
C SER A 22 27.43 -12.24 0.24
N LEU A 23 26.10 -12.41 0.36
CA LEU A 23 25.47 -13.45 1.16
C LEU A 23 25.86 -14.87 0.72
N ASP A 24 26.33 -15.06 -0.51
CA ASP A 24 26.81 -16.36 -1.01
C ASP A 24 28.06 -16.87 -0.29
N ARG A 25 28.82 -15.95 0.32
CA ARG A 25 30.04 -16.30 1.08
C ARG A 25 29.73 -16.98 2.41
N PHE A 26 28.51 -16.84 2.92
CA PHE A 26 28.13 -17.27 4.26
C PHE A 26 27.09 -18.40 4.20
N ASP A 27 27.16 -19.34 5.13
CA ASP A 27 26.27 -20.50 5.21
C ASP A 27 25.22 -20.35 6.32
N ALA A 28 25.47 -19.48 7.31
CA ALA A 28 24.57 -19.29 8.44
C ALA A 28 24.39 -17.84 8.85
N LEU A 29 23.22 -17.55 9.41
CA LEU A 29 22.90 -16.27 10.04
C LEU A 29 22.43 -16.52 11.48
N LEU A 30 23.06 -15.82 12.41
CA LEU A 30 22.82 -15.90 13.85
C LEU A 30 22.23 -14.57 14.30
N PHE A 31 20.93 -14.58 14.59
CA PHE A 31 20.17 -13.38 14.93
C PHE A 31 20.06 -13.23 16.43
N ASP A 32 20.19 -12.00 16.94
CA ASP A 32 19.48 -11.68 18.18
C ASP A 32 17.97 -11.80 17.99
N LEU A 33 17.26 -11.87 19.11
CA LEU A 33 15.81 -11.82 19.11
C LEU A 33 15.28 -10.40 19.32
N ASP A 34 15.74 -9.77 20.38
CA ASP A 34 15.16 -8.56 20.94
C ASP A 34 15.70 -7.37 20.13
N GLY A 35 14.83 -6.56 19.54
CA GLY A 35 15.26 -5.44 18.70
C GLY A 35 15.70 -5.83 17.28
N VAL A 36 16.20 -7.05 17.06
CA VAL A 36 16.55 -7.54 15.71
C VAL A 36 15.35 -8.18 14.99
N LEU A 37 14.76 -9.23 15.55
CA LEU A 37 13.66 -9.98 14.93
C LEU A 37 12.28 -9.49 15.37
N THR A 38 12.17 -9.05 16.63
CA THR A 38 10.89 -8.70 17.25
C THR A 38 11.02 -7.43 18.13
N PRO A 39 9.98 -6.59 18.23
CA PRO A 39 9.96 -5.41 19.10
C PRO A 39 9.65 -5.77 20.57
N THR A 40 10.24 -6.85 21.09
CA THR A 40 10.06 -7.30 22.49
C THR A 40 10.55 -6.29 23.53
N VAL A 41 11.40 -5.35 23.13
CA VAL A 41 11.93 -4.28 23.98
C VAL A 41 10.80 -3.50 24.65
N ASP A 42 9.70 -3.23 23.94
CA ASP A 42 8.57 -2.49 24.49
C ASP A 42 7.80 -3.29 25.56
N LEU A 43 7.63 -4.60 25.32
CA LEU A 43 7.05 -5.52 26.30
C LEU A 43 7.96 -5.68 27.52
N HIS A 44 9.27 -5.76 27.33
CA HIS A 44 10.24 -5.79 28.41
C HIS A 44 10.26 -4.49 29.23
N LYS A 45 10.22 -3.32 28.59
CA LYS A 45 10.11 -2.02 29.27
C LYS A 45 8.85 -1.93 30.11
N LYS A 46 7.70 -2.36 29.57
CA LYS A 46 6.43 -2.45 30.31
C LYS A 46 6.54 -3.39 31.51
N ALA A 47 7.10 -4.59 31.34
CA ALA A 47 7.27 -5.56 32.43
C ALA A 47 8.19 -5.03 33.54
N TRP A 48 9.30 -4.40 33.16
CA TRP A 48 10.21 -3.74 34.11
C TRP A 48 9.54 -2.59 34.85
N LYS A 49 8.78 -1.76 34.13
CA LYS A 49 8.02 -0.67 34.73
C LYS A 49 6.99 -1.18 35.73
N ARG A 50 6.20 -2.20 35.37
CA ARG A 50 5.23 -2.83 36.30
C ARG A 50 5.91 -3.36 37.56
N LEU A 51 7.05 -4.04 37.42
CA LEU A 51 7.83 -4.52 38.57
C LEU A 51 8.28 -3.36 39.46
N PHE A 52 8.98 -2.37 38.90
CA PHE A 52 9.65 -1.35 39.70
C PHE A 52 8.68 -0.30 40.26
N ASP A 53 7.60 0.02 39.56
CA ASP A 53 6.51 0.84 40.10
C ASP A 53 5.89 0.20 41.36
N ALA A 54 5.91 -1.14 41.45
CA ALA A 54 5.38 -1.88 42.59
C ALA A 54 6.39 -2.08 43.74
N VAL A 55 7.70 -1.99 43.47
CA VAL A 55 8.75 -2.44 44.40
C VAL A 55 9.63 -1.31 44.94
N LEU A 56 9.79 -0.22 44.18
CA LEU A 56 10.58 0.92 44.63
C LEU A 56 9.86 1.66 45.77
N PRO A 57 10.56 1.93 46.89
CA PRO A 57 10.02 2.78 47.95
C PRO A 57 9.63 4.17 47.47
N ALA A 58 8.63 4.79 48.11
CA ALA A 58 8.15 6.12 47.72
C ALA A 58 9.17 7.25 47.95
N ASP A 59 10.22 7.00 48.73
CA ASP A 59 11.29 7.95 49.08
C ASP A 59 12.51 7.88 48.13
N VAL A 60 12.52 6.98 47.15
CA VAL A 60 13.54 6.94 46.08
C VAL A 60 12.98 7.44 44.74
N PRO A 61 13.82 7.95 43.81
CA PRO A 61 13.36 8.35 42.49
C PRO A 61 12.64 7.21 41.75
N PRO A 62 11.46 7.46 41.14
CA PRO A 62 10.68 6.44 40.45
C PRO A 62 11.40 5.94 39.20
N TYR A 63 10.99 4.77 38.71
CA TYR A 63 11.51 4.19 37.47
C TYR A 63 11.04 4.98 36.25
N ARG A 64 11.99 5.37 35.38
CA ARG A 64 11.76 6.11 34.13
C ARG A 64 12.30 5.32 32.94
N ASP A 65 11.87 5.67 31.74
CA ASP A 65 12.28 4.95 30.50
C ASP A 65 13.80 5.00 30.28
N GLU A 66 14.46 6.08 30.68
CA GLU A 66 15.92 6.25 30.62
C GLU A 66 16.67 5.22 31.49
N ASP A 67 16.05 4.76 32.59
CA ASP A 67 16.66 3.78 33.51
C ASP A 67 16.78 2.39 32.87
N TYR A 68 15.93 2.09 31.88
CA TYR A 68 16.00 0.84 31.12
C TYR A 68 17.39 0.71 30.48
N PHE A 69 17.78 1.70 29.68
CA PHE A 69 19.04 1.69 28.95
C PHE A 69 20.27 1.77 29.87
N MET A 70 20.18 2.53 30.97
CA MET A 70 21.31 2.72 31.87
C MET A 70 21.59 1.50 32.76
N TYR A 71 20.55 0.86 33.28
CA TYR A 71 20.71 -0.09 34.38
C TYR A 71 20.31 -1.52 34.03
N VAL A 72 19.42 -1.71 33.05
CA VAL A 72 18.74 -2.99 32.85
C VAL A 72 19.08 -3.63 31.51
N ASP A 73 19.17 -2.83 30.45
CA ASP A 73 19.37 -3.29 29.09
C ASP A 73 20.67 -4.11 28.92
N GLY A 74 20.59 -5.18 28.13
CA GLY A 74 21.71 -6.11 27.89
C GLY A 74 22.19 -6.93 29.11
N LYS A 75 21.55 -6.83 30.28
CA LYS A 75 21.94 -7.58 31.49
C LYS A 75 21.02 -8.78 31.77
N PRO A 76 21.55 -9.88 32.33
CA PRO A 76 20.71 -10.93 32.89
C PRO A 76 19.71 -10.38 33.89
N ARG A 77 18.48 -10.91 33.90
CA ARG A 77 17.35 -10.42 34.69
C ARG A 77 17.68 -10.11 36.16
N TYR A 78 18.37 -11.01 36.86
CA TYR A 78 18.78 -10.79 38.26
C TYR A 78 19.80 -9.66 38.42
N ASP A 79 20.72 -9.53 37.45
CA ASP A 79 21.71 -8.46 37.44
C ASP A 79 21.07 -7.11 37.09
N GLY A 80 20.03 -7.10 36.23
CA GLY A 80 19.21 -5.92 35.96
C GLY A 80 18.48 -5.42 37.21
N VAL A 81 17.82 -6.32 37.97
CA VAL A 81 17.22 -6.01 39.27
C VAL A 81 18.27 -5.45 40.23
N ARG A 82 19.41 -6.14 40.38
CA ARG A 82 20.50 -5.69 41.26
C ARG A 82 21.01 -4.31 40.88
N SER A 83 21.29 -4.10 39.59
CA SER A 83 21.86 -2.85 39.08
C SER A 83 20.92 -1.66 39.28
N LEU A 84 19.61 -1.83 39.05
CA LEU A 84 18.66 -0.75 39.29
C LEU A 84 18.51 -0.47 40.79
N LEU A 85 18.35 -1.49 41.64
CA LEU A 85 18.20 -1.28 43.08
C LEU A 85 19.42 -0.60 43.70
N GLN A 86 20.63 -1.00 43.29
CA GLN A 86 21.88 -0.34 43.70
C GLN A 86 21.93 1.13 43.28
N SER A 87 21.44 1.48 42.08
CA SER A 87 21.36 2.89 41.65
C SER A 87 20.44 3.75 42.52
N ARG A 88 19.53 3.11 43.28
CA ARG A 88 18.58 3.73 44.20
C ARG A 88 18.96 3.57 45.67
N GLY A 89 20.12 2.98 45.97
CA GLY A 89 20.56 2.71 47.35
C GLY A 89 19.72 1.66 48.08
N VAL A 90 18.96 0.82 47.34
CA VAL A 90 18.12 -0.23 47.91
C VAL A 90 18.90 -1.54 47.96
N GLU A 91 19.11 -2.08 49.15
CA GLU A 91 19.74 -3.38 49.35
C GLU A 91 18.70 -4.47 49.58
N LEU A 92 18.79 -5.55 48.80
CA LEU A 92 18.03 -6.78 49.00
C LEU A 92 18.97 -7.99 49.02
N PRO A 93 18.65 -9.04 49.79
CA PRO A 93 19.37 -10.31 49.70
C PRO A 93 19.36 -10.84 48.26
N ALA A 94 20.45 -11.50 47.84
CA ALA A 94 20.53 -12.10 46.51
C ALA A 94 19.40 -13.11 46.27
N GLY A 95 19.11 -13.96 47.26
CA GLY A 95 18.14 -15.04 47.15
C GLY A 95 18.63 -16.19 46.28
N GLU A 96 17.78 -17.22 46.12
CA GLU A 96 18.05 -18.38 45.27
C GLU A 96 17.17 -18.33 44.00
N PRO A 97 17.62 -18.84 42.84
CA PRO A 97 16.81 -18.84 41.61
C PRO A 97 15.45 -19.54 41.74
N SER A 98 15.29 -20.41 42.73
CA SER A 98 14.03 -21.09 43.09
C SER A 98 13.08 -20.26 43.97
N ASP A 99 13.47 -19.05 44.35
CA ASP A 99 12.64 -18.15 45.15
C ASP A 99 11.31 -17.85 44.43
N SER A 100 10.22 -17.82 45.20
CA SER A 100 8.91 -17.39 44.69
C SER A 100 8.99 -15.96 44.12
N PRO A 101 8.24 -15.65 43.05
CA PRO A 101 8.02 -14.26 42.58
C PRO A 101 7.65 -13.25 43.68
N ASP A 102 7.03 -13.72 44.76
CA ASP A 102 6.65 -12.88 45.92
C ASP A 102 7.80 -12.63 46.92
N ALA A 103 8.93 -13.33 46.78
CA ALA A 103 10.05 -13.19 47.71
C ALA A 103 10.75 -11.83 47.52
N ARG A 104 11.03 -11.13 48.63
CA ARG A 104 11.80 -9.88 48.63
C ARG A 104 13.30 -10.13 48.53
N THR A 105 13.72 -10.80 47.47
CA THR A 105 15.10 -11.07 47.10
C THR A 105 15.35 -10.64 45.65
N ILE A 106 16.61 -10.49 45.24
CA ILE A 106 16.94 -10.16 43.84
C ILE A 106 16.41 -11.25 42.89
N CYS A 107 16.54 -12.52 43.28
CA CYS A 107 16.03 -13.65 42.51
C CYS A 107 14.49 -13.67 42.45
N GLY A 108 13.79 -13.44 43.57
CA GLY A 108 12.33 -13.39 43.61
C GLY A 108 11.74 -12.28 42.74
N LEU A 109 12.26 -11.04 42.85
CA LEU A 109 11.84 -9.92 41.99
C LEU A 109 12.14 -10.18 40.51
N GLY A 110 13.28 -10.82 40.22
CA GLY A 110 13.58 -11.24 38.86
C GLY A 110 12.54 -12.23 38.34
N ASN A 111 12.14 -13.22 39.14
CA ASN A 111 11.10 -14.18 38.77
C ASN A 111 9.76 -13.48 38.52
N ARG A 112 9.36 -12.53 39.38
CA ARG A 112 8.15 -11.71 39.16
C ARG A 112 8.15 -10.92 37.85
N LYS A 113 9.27 -10.31 37.46
CA LYS A 113 9.37 -9.64 36.15
C LYS A 113 9.15 -10.60 34.98
N ASN A 114 9.51 -11.87 35.16
CA ASN A 114 9.27 -12.88 34.15
C ASN A 114 7.78 -13.12 33.94
N ASP A 115 7.06 -13.33 35.04
CA ASP A 115 5.62 -13.59 35.04
C ASP A 115 4.89 -12.41 34.39
N GLU A 116 5.25 -11.17 34.78
CA GLU A 116 4.70 -9.95 34.16
C GLU A 116 4.97 -9.86 32.65
N PHE A 117 6.12 -10.37 32.18
CA PHE A 117 6.43 -10.40 30.75
C PHE A 117 5.66 -11.48 30.01
N GLU A 118 5.54 -12.68 30.57
CA GLU A 118 4.77 -13.79 29.99
C GLU A 118 3.29 -13.43 29.89
N GLU A 119 2.71 -12.84 30.95
CA GLU A 119 1.34 -12.31 30.91
C GLU A 119 1.17 -11.26 29.81
N LEU A 120 2.07 -10.28 29.73
CA LEU A 120 2.03 -9.26 28.68
C LEU A 120 2.14 -9.85 27.27
N LEU A 121 2.99 -10.86 27.08
CA LEU A 121 3.19 -11.55 25.82
C LEU A 121 1.94 -12.34 25.40
N HIS A 122 1.28 -13.03 26.33
CA HIS A 122 0.04 -13.74 26.06
C HIS A 122 -1.15 -12.81 25.79
N GLU A 123 -1.24 -11.69 26.51
CA GLU A 123 -2.34 -10.73 26.36
C GLU A 123 -2.26 -9.91 25.06
N GLN A 124 -1.06 -9.43 24.72
CA GLN A 124 -0.87 -8.48 23.61
C GLN A 124 -0.39 -9.17 22.33
N GLY A 125 0.12 -10.40 22.42
CA GLY A 125 0.84 -11.05 21.33
C GLY A 125 2.14 -10.32 20.99
N ILE A 126 2.83 -10.78 19.97
CA ILE A 126 3.95 -10.07 19.37
C ILE A 126 4.09 -10.44 17.90
N GLU A 127 4.35 -9.45 17.06
CA GLU A 127 4.63 -9.65 15.63
C GLU A 127 6.11 -9.33 15.35
N PRO A 128 6.75 -10.01 14.39
CA PRO A 128 8.10 -9.65 13.96
C PRO A 128 8.11 -8.30 13.22
N TYR A 129 9.29 -7.68 13.06
CA TYR A 129 9.39 -6.50 12.19
C TYR A 129 8.99 -6.84 10.75
N GLY A 130 8.39 -5.89 10.03
CA GLY A 130 7.71 -6.15 8.75
C GLY A 130 8.59 -6.77 7.66
N ASP A 131 9.91 -6.54 7.71
CA ASP A 131 10.92 -7.05 6.77
C ASP A 131 11.54 -8.41 7.18
N VAL A 132 11.29 -8.86 8.41
CA VAL A 132 11.89 -10.09 8.97
C VAL A 132 11.36 -11.33 8.27
N VAL A 133 10.05 -11.44 8.05
CA VAL A 133 9.45 -12.66 7.52
C VAL A 133 9.92 -12.93 6.09
N ASP A 134 10.03 -11.89 5.26
CA ASP A 134 10.49 -12.02 3.87
C ASP A 134 11.97 -12.37 3.80
N LEU A 135 12.79 -11.75 4.66
CA LEU A 135 14.20 -12.12 4.79
C LEU A 135 14.35 -13.59 5.23
N LEU A 136 13.62 -14.04 6.27
CA LEU A 136 13.71 -15.42 6.76
C LEU A 136 13.28 -16.42 5.69
N ARG A 137 12.21 -16.14 4.92
CA ARG A 137 11.80 -16.98 3.78
C ARG A 137 12.90 -17.03 2.71
N HIS A 138 13.46 -15.88 2.34
CA HIS A 138 14.51 -15.79 1.33
C HIS A 138 15.75 -16.59 1.73
N LEU A 139 16.22 -16.42 2.98
CA LEU A 139 17.38 -17.14 3.50
C LEU A 139 17.14 -18.65 3.60
N THR A 140 15.93 -19.06 3.99
CA THR A 140 15.54 -20.48 4.04
C THR A 140 15.51 -21.08 2.63
N ALA A 141 14.95 -20.36 1.65
CA ALA A 141 14.93 -20.79 0.25
C ALA A 141 16.35 -20.87 -0.35
N ALA A 142 17.26 -19.98 0.06
CA ALA A 142 18.68 -20.00 -0.30
C ALA A 142 19.50 -21.07 0.46
N GLY A 143 18.85 -21.94 1.25
CA GLY A 143 19.49 -23.04 1.97
C GLY A 143 20.40 -22.60 3.11
N LYS A 144 20.27 -21.36 3.61
CA LYS A 144 21.07 -20.86 4.73
C LYS A 144 20.58 -21.44 6.05
N ARG A 145 21.50 -21.73 6.97
CA ARG A 145 21.21 -22.22 8.33
C ARG A 145 20.89 -21.03 9.24
N LEU A 146 19.80 -21.09 9.99
CA LEU A 146 19.34 -19.94 10.78
C LEU A 146 19.28 -20.30 12.27
N ALA A 147 19.86 -19.45 13.12
CA ALA A 147 19.72 -19.59 14.56
C ALA A 147 19.39 -18.26 15.24
N VAL A 148 18.68 -18.37 16.37
CA VAL A 148 18.46 -17.25 17.29
C VAL A 148 19.35 -17.40 18.51
N VAL A 149 19.98 -16.32 18.94
CA VAL A 149 20.84 -16.25 20.12
C VAL A 149 20.35 -15.11 21.00
N SER A 150 19.66 -15.44 22.10
CA SER A 150 19.11 -14.45 23.04
C SER A 150 19.58 -14.69 24.47
N SER A 151 19.70 -13.61 25.23
CA SER A 151 19.98 -13.68 26.68
C SER A 151 18.74 -14.06 27.50
N SER A 152 17.54 -13.92 26.93
CA SER A 152 16.25 -14.23 27.54
C SER A 152 16.02 -15.74 27.63
N ARG A 153 15.32 -16.20 28.67
CA ARG A 153 14.86 -17.60 28.78
C ARG A 153 13.57 -17.88 27.99
N ASN A 154 12.94 -16.84 27.44
CA ASN A 154 11.61 -16.93 26.83
C ASN A 154 11.67 -16.87 25.30
N ALA A 155 12.87 -16.95 24.72
CA ALA A 155 13.09 -16.73 23.29
C ALA A 155 12.25 -17.66 22.41
N ARG A 156 12.13 -18.94 22.78
CA ARG A 156 11.32 -19.91 22.01
C ARG A 156 9.84 -19.55 22.00
N GLU A 157 9.32 -19.07 23.12
CA GLU A 157 7.92 -18.67 23.25
C GLU A 157 7.62 -17.40 22.46
N VAL A 158 8.51 -16.40 22.53
CA VAL A 158 8.41 -15.18 21.70
C VAL A 158 8.39 -15.54 20.21
N LEU A 159 9.31 -16.40 19.76
CA LEU A 159 9.36 -16.85 18.36
C LEU A 159 8.11 -17.63 17.93
N PHE A 160 7.54 -18.42 18.84
CA PHE A 160 6.30 -19.18 18.61
C PHE A 160 5.11 -18.23 18.47
N THR A 161 4.95 -17.30 19.41
CA THR A 161 3.89 -16.27 19.38
C THR A 161 4.01 -15.36 18.16
N ALA A 162 5.23 -15.03 17.74
CA ALA A 162 5.52 -14.28 16.52
C ALA A 162 5.34 -15.08 15.22
N GLY A 163 5.06 -16.40 15.28
CA GLY A 163 4.86 -17.24 14.10
C GLY A 163 6.12 -17.51 13.26
N ILE A 164 7.31 -17.17 13.77
CA ILE A 164 8.59 -17.26 13.06
C ILE A 164 9.52 -18.38 13.57
N LEU A 165 9.14 -19.09 14.64
CA LEU A 165 9.94 -20.20 15.18
C LEU A 165 10.32 -21.26 14.13
N LYS A 166 9.42 -21.52 13.17
CA LYS A 166 9.59 -22.51 12.10
C LYS A 166 10.78 -22.29 11.15
N TYR A 167 11.32 -21.06 11.09
CA TYR A 167 12.45 -20.74 10.22
C TYR A 167 13.81 -21.06 10.84
N PHE A 168 13.88 -21.28 12.16
CA PHE A 168 15.16 -21.42 12.86
C PHE A 168 15.49 -22.88 13.16
N ASP A 169 16.67 -23.30 12.73
CA ASP A 169 17.23 -24.61 13.02
C ASP A 169 17.57 -24.76 14.51
N GLN A 170 17.99 -23.66 15.15
CA GLN A 170 18.42 -23.66 16.54
C GLN A 170 18.02 -22.37 17.25
N VAL A 171 17.62 -22.51 18.51
CA VAL A 171 17.45 -21.39 19.43
C VAL A 171 18.42 -21.60 20.61
N VAL A 172 19.33 -20.65 20.81
CA VAL A 172 20.27 -20.60 21.93
C VAL A 172 19.81 -19.49 22.86
N ASP A 173 19.03 -19.87 23.85
CA ASP A 173 18.41 -18.96 24.82
C ASP A 173 19.11 -19.03 26.20
N GLY A 174 18.59 -18.29 27.17
CA GLY A 174 19.09 -18.30 28.54
C GLY A 174 19.03 -19.67 29.23
N ASN A 175 18.19 -20.61 28.77
CA ASN A 175 18.13 -21.97 29.30
C ASN A 175 19.28 -22.82 28.73
N VAL A 176 19.52 -22.73 27.42
CA VAL A 176 20.65 -23.38 26.75
C VAL A 176 21.97 -22.89 27.34
N ARG A 177 22.12 -21.57 27.54
CA ARG A 177 23.29 -20.98 28.18
C ARG A 177 23.57 -21.60 29.55
N ALA A 178 22.55 -21.73 30.39
CA ALA A 178 22.68 -22.29 31.73
C ALA A 178 23.04 -23.78 31.69
N ALA A 179 22.37 -24.56 30.84
CA ALA A 179 22.60 -25.99 30.68
C ALA A 179 24.03 -26.29 30.19
N GLN A 180 24.53 -25.49 29.26
CA GLN A 180 25.85 -25.67 28.63
C GLN A 180 26.97 -24.88 29.32
N ARG A 181 26.65 -24.16 30.42
CA ARG A 181 27.59 -23.33 31.20
C ARG A 181 28.35 -22.30 30.35
N LEU A 182 27.66 -21.68 29.39
CA LEU A 182 28.23 -20.69 28.48
C LEU A 182 28.29 -19.30 29.13
N ARG A 183 29.37 -18.55 28.86
CA ARG A 183 29.44 -17.13 29.26
C ARG A 183 28.51 -16.31 28.35
N GLY A 184 27.87 -15.29 28.91
CA GLY A 184 26.95 -14.44 28.15
C GLY A 184 27.68 -13.33 27.41
N LYS A 185 26.96 -12.63 26.50
CA LYS A 185 27.42 -11.40 25.85
C LYS A 185 28.02 -10.43 26.91
N PRO A 186 29.20 -9.83 26.68
CA PRO A 186 29.94 -9.74 25.42
C PRO A 186 30.90 -10.92 25.12
N GLU A 187 30.95 -11.97 25.93
CA GLU A 187 31.75 -13.15 25.59
C GLU A 187 31.12 -13.88 24.37
N PRO A 188 31.92 -14.49 23.48
CA PRO A 188 31.43 -15.06 22.22
C PRO A 188 30.75 -16.44 22.36
N ASP A 189 30.79 -17.04 23.56
CA ASP A 189 30.42 -18.44 23.80
C ASP A 189 29.04 -18.82 23.25
N THR A 190 28.03 -17.94 23.37
CA THR A 190 26.66 -18.23 22.90
C THR A 190 26.53 -18.25 21.37
N TYR A 191 27.19 -17.34 20.65
CA TYR A 191 27.20 -17.37 19.19
C TYR A 191 28.08 -18.50 18.65
N GLN A 192 29.24 -18.75 19.27
CA GLN A 192 30.12 -19.85 18.88
C GLN A 192 29.43 -21.21 19.09
N TYR A 193 28.70 -21.37 20.19
CA TYR A 193 27.88 -22.55 20.41
C TYR A 193 26.77 -22.68 19.35
N ALA A 194 26.07 -21.61 19.00
CA ALA A 194 25.05 -21.63 17.95
C ALA A 194 25.63 -22.09 16.60
N ALA A 195 26.74 -21.50 16.15
CA ALA A 195 27.42 -21.90 14.93
C ALA A 195 27.93 -23.36 14.98
N GLY A 196 28.47 -23.78 16.12
CA GLY A 196 28.93 -25.15 16.35
C GLY A 196 27.80 -26.19 16.24
N VAL A 197 26.62 -25.88 16.78
CA VAL A 197 25.42 -26.75 16.66
C VAL A 197 24.91 -26.79 15.22
N LEU A 198 24.99 -25.67 14.49
CA LEU A 198 24.65 -25.64 13.06
C LEU A 198 25.70 -26.34 12.16
N GLY A 199 26.88 -26.65 12.68
CA GLY A 199 27.98 -27.24 11.92
C GLY A 199 28.67 -26.27 10.95
N VAL A 200 28.58 -24.96 11.20
CA VAL A 200 29.07 -23.91 10.30
C VAL A 200 30.34 -23.26 10.87
N PRO A 201 31.43 -23.13 10.09
CA PRO A 201 32.62 -22.37 10.49
C PRO A 201 32.29 -20.91 10.83
N TYR A 202 32.91 -20.34 11.86
CA TYR A 202 32.58 -18.99 12.34
C TYR A 202 32.80 -17.92 11.27
N ASP A 203 33.86 -18.05 10.46
CA ASP A 203 34.17 -17.16 9.34
C ASP A 203 33.20 -17.27 8.15
N ARG A 204 32.30 -18.25 8.18
CA ARG A 204 31.18 -18.45 7.23
C ARG A 204 29.82 -18.16 7.85
N ALA A 205 29.75 -17.58 9.05
CA ALA A 205 28.52 -17.18 9.70
C ALA A 205 28.44 -15.66 9.92
N ILE A 206 27.23 -15.12 9.80
CA ILE A 206 26.91 -13.71 10.06
C ILE A 206 26.26 -13.59 11.43
N VAL A 207 26.64 -12.59 12.22
CA VAL A 207 25.97 -12.20 13.47
C VAL A 207 25.18 -10.92 13.24
N LEU A 208 23.92 -10.89 13.65
CA LEU A 208 23.04 -9.73 13.55
C LEU A 208 22.59 -9.30 14.95
N GLU A 209 22.89 -8.06 15.32
CA GLU A 209 22.68 -7.57 16.68
C GLU A 209 22.35 -6.07 16.71
N ASP A 210 21.45 -5.64 17.60
CA ASP A 210 21.15 -4.24 17.88
C ASP A 210 21.84 -3.65 19.12
N ALA A 211 22.26 -4.48 20.08
CA ALA A 211 22.94 -4.08 21.31
C ALA A 211 24.49 -4.09 21.22
N LEU A 212 25.14 -3.10 21.85
CA LEU A 212 26.60 -2.97 21.87
C LEU A 212 27.32 -4.22 22.42
N SER A 213 26.77 -4.86 23.45
CA SER A 213 27.37 -6.06 24.06
C SER A 213 27.29 -7.28 23.14
N GLY A 214 26.24 -7.42 22.33
CA GLY A 214 26.14 -8.52 21.37
C GLY A 214 27.00 -8.29 20.12
N VAL A 215 27.14 -7.04 19.67
CA VAL A 215 28.07 -6.69 18.58
C VAL A 215 29.50 -7.02 19.00
N ALA A 216 29.88 -6.65 20.22
CA ALA A 216 31.18 -7.01 20.80
C ALA A 216 31.37 -8.54 20.91
N SER A 217 30.30 -9.29 21.20
CA SER A 217 30.30 -10.76 21.24
C SER A 217 30.53 -11.38 19.85
N GLY A 218 29.85 -10.87 18.82
CA GLY A 218 30.08 -11.27 17.43
C GLY A 218 31.54 -10.99 17.01
N ARG A 219 32.06 -9.80 17.35
CA ARG A 219 33.43 -9.43 17.01
C ARG A 219 34.47 -10.31 17.71
N ALA A 220 34.29 -10.57 19.01
CA ALA A 220 35.17 -11.45 19.78
C ALA A 220 35.12 -12.91 19.29
N GLY A 221 34.00 -13.32 18.70
CA GLY A 221 33.79 -14.67 18.18
C GLY A 221 34.53 -14.99 16.88
N GLY A 222 35.05 -13.96 16.18
CA GLY A 222 35.73 -14.12 14.90
C GLY A 222 34.77 -14.48 13.76
N PHE A 223 33.52 -14.00 13.83
CA PHE A 223 32.51 -14.24 12.80
C PHE A 223 32.85 -13.52 11.49
N GLY A 224 32.42 -14.10 10.37
CA GLY A 224 32.78 -13.62 9.04
C GLY A 224 32.20 -12.25 8.68
N LEU A 225 31.09 -11.88 9.31
CA LEU A 225 30.48 -10.55 9.25
C LEU A 225 29.67 -10.29 10.52
N VAL A 226 29.86 -9.12 11.14
CA VAL A 226 29.05 -8.64 12.27
C VAL A 226 28.24 -7.44 11.80
N VAL A 227 26.91 -7.59 11.81
CA VAL A 227 25.94 -6.59 11.36
C VAL A 227 25.31 -5.94 12.59
N GLY A 228 25.54 -4.65 12.76
CA GLY A 228 24.80 -3.83 13.70
C GLY A 228 23.44 -3.42 13.12
N VAL A 229 22.34 -3.64 13.83
CA VAL A 229 21.01 -3.18 13.44
C VAL A 229 20.65 -1.96 14.28
N ASP A 230 20.67 -0.77 13.68
CA ASP A 230 20.42 0.47 14.43
C ASP A 230 18.93 0.61 14.77
N ARG A 231 18.59 0.17 15.98
CA ARG A 231 17.26 0.29 16.59
C ARG A 231 17.23 1.30 17.73
N GLY A 232 18.16 2.26 17.72
CA GLY A 232 18.26 3.32 18.72
C GLY A 232 19.57 3.34 19.51
N ALA A 233 20.48 2.37 19.29
CA ALA A 233 21.83 2.40 19.85
C ALA A 233 22.72 3.45 19.15
N GLY A 234 22.39 3.79 17.90
CA GLY A 234 23.17 4.71 17.06
C GLY A 234 24.28 3.99 16.31
N ALA A 235 24.44 4.29 15.02
CA ALA A 235 25.44 3.67 14.16
C ALA A 235 26.89 3.81 14.65
N GLN A 236 27.28 4.99 15.17
CA GLN A 236 28.65 5.23 15.63
C GLN A 236 29.03 4.33 16.83
N PRO A 237 28.23 4.25 17.91
CA PRO A 237 28.44 3.27 18.98
C PRO A 237 28.52 1.80 18.50
N LEU A 238 27.69 1.39 17.53
CA LEU A 238 27.70 0.03 16.99
C LEU A 238 29.00 -0.29 16.25
N PHE A 239 29.53 0.65 15.45
CA PHE A 239 30.85 0.50 14.83
C PHE A 239 31.97 0.42 15.88
N GLU A 240 31.92 1.25 16.93
CA GLU A 240 32.90 1.23 18.02
C GLU A 240 32.87 -0.10 18.82
N ALA A 241 31.69 -0.72 18.93
CA ALA A 241 31.51 -2.03 19.54
C ALA A 241 32.02 -3.20 18.68
N GLY A 242 32.28 -2.95 17.38
CA GLY A 242 32.91 -3.93 16.48
C GLY A 242 32.03 -4.44 15.36
N ALA A 243 30.94 -3.75 15.00
CA ALA A 243 30.17 -4.06 13.80
C ALA A 243 31.00 -3.74 12.54
N ASP A 244 30.93 -4.62 11.55
CA ASP A 244 31.56 -4.42 10.24
C ASP A 244 30.68 -3.53 9.34
N ILE A 245 29.36 -3.64 9.48
CA ILE A 245 28.36 -2.79 8.83
C ILE A 245 27.24 -2.44 9.81
N VAL A 246 26.56 -1.33 9.57
CA VAL A 246 25.34 -0.96 10.31
C VAL A 246 24.19 -0.71 9.33
N ILE A 247 23.04 -1.31 9.60
CA ILE A 247 21.80 -1.20 8.81
C ILE A 247 20.67 -0.71 9.70
N ASN A 248 19.64 -0.07 9.14
CA ASN A 248 18.48 0.38 9.92
C ASN A 248 17.35 -0.66 9.94
N GLN A 249 17.29 -1.51 8.91
CA GLN A 249 16.31 -2.58 8.78
C GLN A 249 16.96 -3.81 8.13
N LEU A 250 16.54 -5.00 8.52
CA LEU A 250 17.08 -6.27 8.04
C LEU A 250 16.87 -6.48 6.53
N GLY A 251 15.83 -5.87 5.96
CA GLY A 251 15.58 -5.84 4.52
C GLY A 251 16.73 -5.22 3.70
N GLU A 252 17.59 -4.38 4.32
CA GLU A 252 18.78 -3.85 3.66
C GLU A 252 19.82 -4.95 3.34
N LEU A 253 19.76 -6.10 4.01
CA LEU A 253 20.60 -7.25 3.68
C LEU A 253 20.26 -7.83 2.31
N LEU A 254 19.02 -7.64 1.84
CA LEU A 254 18.63 -7.95 0.45
C LEU A 254 19.28 -6.96 -0.54
N GLY A 255 19.59 -5.74 -0.10
CA GLY A 255 20.30 -4.70 -0.88
C GLY A 255 21.83 -4.83 -0.89
N GLY A 256 22.41 -5.58 0.06
CA GLY A 256 23.82 -6.01 0.04
C GLY A 256 24.15 -6.99 -1.09
N ILE A 257 23.14 -7.49 -1.80
CA ILE A 257 23.25 -8.23 -3.05
C ILE A 257 23.33 -7.25 -4.23
N ARG A 258 24.26 -6.29 -4.19
CA ARG A 258 24.48 -5.35 -5.32
C ARG A 258 25.97 -5.22 -5.66
N PRO A 259 26.42 -5.77 -6.81
CA PRO A 259 27.66 -5.34 -7.43
C PRO A 259 27.60 -3.84 -7.78
N GLN A 260 28.77 -3.19 -7.75
CA GLN A 260 28.96 -1.75 -7.99
C GLN A 260 28.27 -1.24 -9.26
N ALA A 261 27.60 -0.09 -9.13
CA ALA A 261 26.76 0.60 -10.11
C ALA A 261 27.49 1.23 -11.33
N ALA A 262 28.59 0.65 -11.81
CA ALA A 262 29.31 1.17 -12.98
C ALA A 262 29.17 0.30 -14.25
N GLU A 263 28.57 -0.89 -14.16
CA GLU A 263 28.38 -1.81 -15.31
C GLU A 263 26.92 -1.94 -15.76
N VAL A 264 26.02 -1.06 -15.30
CA VAL A 264 24.57 -1.09 -15.58
C VAL A 264 24.22 -0.86 -17.08
N ALA A 265 25.21 -0.63 -17.94
CA ALA A 265 24.99 -0.57 -19.38
C ALA A 265 25.37 -1.85 -20.15
N ALA A 266 25.97 -2.87 -19.51
CA ALA A 266 26.57 -3.99 -20.27
C ALA A 266 26.32 -5.42 -19.75
N GLY A 267 25.55 -5.64 -18.67
CA GLY A 267 25.29 -7.01 -18.22
C GLY A 267 24.20 -7.12 -17.16
N LEU A 268 22.97 -7.35 -17.58
CA LEU A 268 21.94 -7.96 -16.73
C LEU A 268 22.41 -9.38 -16.39
N ASN A 269 22.76 -9.66 -15.14
CA ASN A 269 22.92 -11.04 -14.67
C ASN A 269 21.53 -11.68 -14.55
N ALA A 270 21.37 -12.84 -15.17
CA ALA A 270 20.10 -13.52 -15.42
C ALA A 270 19.36 -14.07 -14.18
N ASP A 271 19.83 -13.84 -12.94
CA ASP A 271 19.24 -14.44 -11.72
C ASP A 271 18.48 -13.46 -10.80
N THR A 272 18.39 -12.16 -11.12
CA THR A 272 17.48 -11.23 -10.42
C THR A 272 16.79 -10.27 -11.40
N ASP A 273 16.34 -10.79 -12.53
CA ASP A 273 15.43 -10.05 -13.41
C ASP A 273 14.04 -10.01 -12.74
N PRO A 274 13.50 -8.82 -12.34
CA PRO A 274 12.15 -8.72 -11.79
C PRO A 274 11.08 -9.19 -12.78
N LEU A 275 11.42 -9.25 -14.09
CA LEU A 275 10.62 -9.84 -15.16
C LEU A 275 11.34 -11.05 -15.77
N ASP A 276 11.94 -11.92 -14.94
CA ASP A 276 12.56 -13.18 -15.36
C ASP A 276 11.69 -13.86 -16.44
N PRO A 277 12.18 -14.05 -17.67
CA PRO A 277 11.41 -14.62 -18.77
C PRO A 277 10.81 -16.00 -18.49
N ASN A 278 11.37 -16.77 -17.53
CA ASN A 278 10.79 -18.06 -17.13
C ASN A 278 9.51 -17.89 -16.32
N ARG A 279 9.43 -16.85 -15.49
CA ARG A 279 8.23 -16.49 -14.74
C ARG A 279 7.30 -15.59 -15.55
N TYR A 280 7.86 -14.63 -16.27
CA TYR A 280 7.16 -13.61 -17.05
C TYR A 280 7.57 -13.64 -18.53
N PRO A 281 7.04 -14.59 -19.34
CA PRO A 281 7.42 -14.70 -20.75
C PRO A 281 7.17 -13.40 -21.53
N VAL A 282 7.99 -13.18 -22.57
CA VAL A 282 7.88 -12.01 -23.45
C VAL A 282 6.73 -12.23 -24.43
N GLU A 283 5.67 -11.43 -24.30
CA GLU A 283 4.45 -11.54 -25.09
C GLU A 283 4.01 -10.14 -25.52
N ALA A 284 4.14 -9.80 -26.82
CA ALA A 284 3.90 -8.43 -27.28
C ALA A 284 2.45 -7.91 -27.07
N TRP A 285 1.50 -8.79 -26.75
CA TRP A 285 0.09 -8.46 -26.54
C TRP A 285 -0.48 -9.07 -25.26
N GLY A 286 0.38 -9.52 -24.35
CA GLY A 286 -0.06 -10.11 -23.09
C GLY A 286 0.96 -9.95 -21.99
N PHE A 287 0.52 -10.21 -20.76
CA PHE A 287 1.37 -10.32 -19.60
C PHE A 287 1.02 -11.61 -18.87
N THR A 288 1.97 -12.52 -18.74
CA THR A 288 1.75 -13.83 -18.14
C THR A 288 2.69 -14.01 -16.96
N GLU A 289 2.21 -14.61 -15.88
CA GLU A 289 2.99 -15.05 -14.74
C GLU A 289 2.81 -16.57 -14.57
N GLN A 290 3.92 -17.30 -14.61
CA GLN A 290 3.98 -18.74 -14.37
C GLN A 290 4.11 -19.04 -12.88
N GLY A 291 3.32 -20.00 -12.39
CA GLY A 291 3.30 -20.39 -10.98
C GLY A 291 2.38 -19.53 -10.10
N ALA A 292 2.60 -19.60 -8.79
CA ALA A 292 1.73 -18.94 -7.83
C ALA A 292 1.91 -17.41 -7.83
N PRO A 293 0.81 -16.63 -7.94
CA PRO A 293 0.84 -15.17 -7.84
C PRO A 293 1.48 -14.68 -6.53
N SER A 294 2.25 -13.60 -6.61
CA SER A 294 2.73 -12.87 -5.43
C SER A 294 1.81 -11.70 -5.06
N ALA A 295 1.96 -11.15 -3.86
CA ALA A 295 1.23 -9.95 -3.44
C ALA A 295 1.57 -8.73 -4.33
N GLU A 296 2.80 -8.64 -4.82
CA GLU A 296 3.24 -7.62 -5.78
C GLU A 296 2.56 -7.79 -7.13
N SER A 297 2.51 -9.03 -7.64
CA SER A 297 1.87 -9.35 -8.92
C SER A 297 0.39 -8.95 -8.97
N ALA A 298 -0.30 -8.95 -7.83
CA ALA A 298 -1.70 -8.52 -7.76
C ALA A 298 -1.91 -7.08 -8.28
N THR A 299 -0.91 -6.21 -8.18
CA THR A 299 -1.01 -4.87 -8.78
C THR A 299 -0.88 -4.94 -10.29
N LEU A 300 0.06 -5.73 -10.81
CA LEU A 300 0.35 -5.87 -12.25
C LEU A 300 -0.80 -6.51 -13.04
N PHE A 301 -1.61 -7.32 -12.37
CA PHE A 301 -2.77 -8.01 -12.94
C PHE A 301 -4.10 -7.39 -12.45
N SER A 302 -4.09 -6.12 -12.03
CA SER A 302 -5.33 -5.42 -11.69
C SER A 302 -6.16 -5.14 -12.94
N LEU A 303 -7.48 -5.19 -12.78
CA LEU A 303 -8.43 -4.81 -13.82
C LEU A 303 -9.16 -3.53 -13.43
N SER A 304 -9.45 -2.67 -14.39
CA SER A 304 -10.29 -1.50 -14.18
C SER A 304 -11.08 -1.11 -15.43
N ASN A 305 -12.12 -0.29 -15.25
CA ASN A 305 -12.74 0.45 -16.35
C ASN A 305 -12.86 1.95 -16.02
N GLY A 306 -12.09 2.43 -15.04
CA GLY A 306 -12.11 3.80 -14.51
C GLY A 306 -13.27 4.10 -13.55
N THR A 307 -14.29 3.23 -13.49
CA THR A 307 -15.36 3.27 -12.48
C THR A 307 -15.17 2.19 -11.42
N ILE A 308 -14.93 0.95 -11.85
CA ILE A 308 -14.61 -0.19 -10.99
C ILE A 308 -13.12 -0.50 -11.16
N GLY A 309 -12.43 -0.81 -10.07
CA GLY A 309 -11.13 -1.45 -10.10
C GLY A 309 -11.13 -2.69 -9.22
N VAL A 310 -10.43 -3.72 -9.65
CA VAL A 310 -10.33 -4.97 -8.95
C VAL A 310 -8.88 -5.42 -8.97
N ARG A 311 -8.31 -5.63 -7.78
CA ARG A 311 -6.92 -6.09 -7.70
C ARG A 311 -6.76 -7.49 -8.27
N GLY A 312 -5.53 -7.78 -8.66
CA GLY A 312 -5.08 -9.06 -9.18
C GLY A 312 -5.01 -10.19 -8.12
N GLU A 313 -5.57 -10.00 -6.93
CA GLU A 313 -5.62 -11.01 -5.85
C GLU A 313 -7.03 -11.60 -5.73
N SER A 314 -7.16 -12.82 -5.20
CA SER A 314 -8.46 -13.49 -4.96
C SER A 314 -8.41 -14.30 -3.65
N GLY A 315 -9.52 -14.40 -2.90
CA GLY A 315 -9.65 -15.32 -1.76
C GLY A 315 -9.00 -14.88 -0.45
N GLY A 316 -8.60 -13.60 -0.34
CA GLY A 316 -7.99 -13.03 0.88
C GLY A 316 -9.00 -12.28 1.76
N PRO A 317 -8.70 -12.07 3.05
CA PRO A 317 -9.55 -11.22 3.89
C PRO A 317 -9.59 -9.80 3.32
N ARG A 318 -10.79 -9.20 3.30
CA ARG A 318 -10.97 -7.81 2.89
C ARG A 318 -10.17 -6.90 3.81
N CYS A 319 -9.38 -5.99 3.27
CA CYS A 319 -8.73 -4.91 4.01
C CYS A 319 -8.97 -3.58 3.30
N LEU A 320 -8.56 -2.45 3.89
CA LEU A 320 -8.72 -1.14 3.23
C LEU A 320 -7.97 -1.08 1.88
N GLY A 321 -6.83 -1.77 1.77
CA GLY A 321 -5.95 -1.77 0.59
C GLY A 321 -6.10 -2.93 -0.40
N SER A 322 -7.00 -3.88 -0.15
CA SER A 322 -7.23 -5.07 -1.00
C SER A 322 -8.64 -5.10 -1.57
N GLY A 323 -8.81 -5.85 -2.67
CA GLY A 323 -10.13 -6.14 -3.25
C GLY A 323 -10.62 -5.16 -4.33
N THR A 324 -11.91 -4.83 -4.27
CA THR A 324 -12.61 -4.00 -5.26
C THR A 324 -12.71 -2.55 -4.80
N PHE A 325 -12.59 -1.60 -5.72
CA PHE A 325 -12.71 -0.16 -5.49
C PHE A 325 -13.66 0.49 -6.49
N LEU A 326 -14.33 1.57 -6.06
CA LEU A 326 -15.15 2.40 -6.92
C LEU A 326 -14.59 3.83 -6.99
N SER A 327 -14.57 4.40 -8.19
CA SER A 327 -14.11 5.77 -8.41
C SER A 327 -14.88 6.75 -7.52
N GLY A 328 -14.13 7.55 -6.75
CA GLY A 328 -14.69 8.56 -5.85
C GLY A 328 -15.37 8.00 -4.60
N PHE A 329 -15.52 6.69 -4.42
CA PHE A 329 -16.11 6.10 -3.22
C PHE A 329 -15.05 6.04 -2.11
N HIS A 330 -15.18 6.93 -1.13
CA HIS A 330 -14.13 7.18 -0.13
C HIS A 330 -14.72 7.41 1.25
N GLU A 331 -13.88 7.18 2.26
CA GLU A 331 -14.17 7.56 3.63
C GLU A 331 -13.36 8.81 4.02
N THR A 332 -13.88 9.56 4.99
CA THR A 332 -13.23 10.76 5.53
C THR A 332 -12.83 10.56 6.99
N PHE A 333 -11.81 11.29 7.43
CA PHE A 333 -11.35 11.29 8.82
C PHE A 333 -10.73 12.63 9.20
N ALA A 334 -10.61 12.93 10.49
CA ALA A 334 -9.96 14.15 10.96
C ALA A 334 -8.44 13.98 10.93
N ILE A 335 -7.72 14.88 10.24
CA ILE A 335 -6.26 14.92 10.27
C ILE A 335 -5.82 15.44 11.64
N ARG A 336 -4.93 14.69 12.30
CA ARG A 336 -4.32 15.10 13.57
C ARG A 336 -2.93 15.68 13.30
N HIS A 337 -2.81 16.99 13.48
CA HIS A 337 -1.53 17.69 13.42
C HIS A 337 -0.87 17.72 14.79
N ALA A 338 0.46 17.77 14.82
CA ALA A 338 1.20 17.98 16.06
C ALA A 338 0.92 19.38 16.65
N GLU A 339 0.74 20.37 15.77
CA GLU A 339 0.35 21.73 16.11
C GLU A 339 -0.72 22.21 15.12
N GLU A 340 -1.70 22.97 15.60
CA GLU A 340 -2.74 23.54 14.74
C GLU A 340 -2.27 24.88 14.13
N ALA A 341 -2.36 25.00 12.81
CA ALA A 341 -2.18 26.26 12.09
C ALA A 341 -3.40 26.58 11.21
N TYR A 342 -3.70 27.87 11.06
CA TYR A 342 -4.72 28.31 10.12
C TYR A 342 -4.29 27.95 8.69
N GLY A 343 -5.21 27.36 7.91
CA GLY A 343 -4.93 26.90 6.55
C GLY A 343 -4.50 25.43 6.44
N PHE A 344 -4.18 24.73 7.54
CA PHE A 344 -3.92 23.29 7.48
C PHE A 344 -5.17 22.50 7.08
N ALA A 345 -4.95 21.44 6.29
CA ALA A 345 -5.99 20.48 5.94
C ALA A 345 -6.54 19.84 7.21
N LYS A 346 -7.86 19.76 7.34
CA LYS A 346 -8.51 19.17 8.53
C LYS A 346 -9.14 17.82 8.26
N VAL A 347 -9.47 17.55 6.99
CA VAL A 347 -10.20 16.36 6.57
C VAL A 347 -9.31 15.54 5.66
N GLY A 348 -8.95 14.36 6.14
CA GLY A 348 -8.29 13.35 5.35
C GLY A 348 -9.31 12.50 4.61
N GLN A 349 -8.89 11.94 3.48
CA GLN A 349 -9.72 11.16 2.57
C GLN A 349 -8.97 9.87 2.24
N VAL A 350 -9.70 8.78 2.03
CA VAL A 350 -9.12 7.52 1.54
C VAL A 350 -10.16 6.72 0.78
N VAL A 351 -9.81 6.26 -0.42
CA VAL A 351 -10.66 5.35 -1.20
C VAL A 351 -11.01 4.13 -0.36
N GLN A 352 -12.29 3.79 -0.35
CA GLN A 352 -12.81 2.72 0.49
C GLN A 352 -12.92 1.45 -0.34
N GLY A 353 -12.20 0.40 0.02
CA GLY A 353 -12.43 -0.93 -0.56
C GLY A 353 -13.88 -1.34 -0.31
N VAL A 354 -14.55 -1.92 -1.31
CA VAL A 354 -15.96 -2.33 -1.28
C VAL A 354 -16.08 -3.86 -1.26
N PRO A 355 -17.26 -4.45 -1.00
CA PRO A 355 -17.44 -5.89 -1.05
C PRO A 355 -17.06 -6.47 -2.42
N ASP A 356 -16.19 -7.46 -2.45
CA ASP A 356 -15.77 -8.09 -3.69
C ASP A 356 -16.64 -9.31 -4.03
N THR A 357 -16.63 -9.67 -5.31
CA THR A 357 -17.38 -10.81 -5.86
C THR A 357 -16.44 -11.73 -6.63
N GLN A 358 -15.17 -11.78 -6.23
CA GLN A 358 -14.16 -12.63 -6.86
C GLN A 358 -13.96 -13.97 -6.14
N ASP A 359 -14.52 -14.11 -4.94
CA ASP A 359 -14.37 -15.32 -4.14
C ASP A 359 -15.29 -16.46 -4.63
N PHE A 360 -14.68 -17.64 -4.82
CA PHE A 360 -15.32 -18.91 -5.13
C PHE A 360 -14.64 -20.00 -4.28
N SER A 361 -15.45 -20.80 -3.58
CA SER A 361 -14.98 -21.96 -2.83
C SER A 361 -15.58 -23.23 -3.40
N PHE A 362 -14.78 -24.29 -3.40
CA PHE A 362 -15.13 -25.60 -3.95
C PHE A 362 -15.00 -26.65 -2.87
N THR A 363 -16.03 -27.49 -2.75
CA THR A 363 -16.00 -28.71 -1.94
C THR A 363 -16.31 -29.88 -2.87
N VAL A 364 -15.49 -30.92 -2.85
CA VAL A 364 -15.70 -32.15 -3.63
C VAL A 364 -15.89 -33.29 -2.64
N ASP A 365 -16.99 -34.02 -2.76
CA ASP A 365 -17.36 -35.15 -1.88
C ASP A 365 -17.26 -34.84 -0.37
N GLY A 366 -17.56 -33.59 0.02
CA GLY A 366 -17.51 -33.12 1.42
C GLY A 366 -16.12 -32.69 1.90
N VAL A 367 -15.09 -32.68 1.05
CA VAL A 367 -13.76 -32.17 1.36
C VAL A 367 -13.56 -30.78 0.75
N GLU A 368 -13.35 -29.78 1.60
CA GLU A 368 -13.09 -28.41 1.16
C GLU A 368 -11.70 -28.29 0.54
N LEU A 369 -11.63 -27.74 -0.67
CA LEU A 369 -10.39 -27.62 -1.43
C LEU A 369 -9.65 -26.32 -1.05
N ARG A 370 -8.84 -26.38 0.01
CA ARG A 370 -8.29 -25.20 0.69
C ARG A 370 -6.98 -24.64 0.13
N SER A 371 -6.32 -25.28 -0.84
CA SER A 371 -5.08 -24.75 -1.40
C SER A 371 -4.89 -25.20 -2.86
N PRO A 372 -5.36 -24.43 -3.85
CA PRO A 372 -4.98 -24.71 -5.23
C PRO A 372 -3.49 -24.47 -5.40
N GLY A 373 -2.82 -25.33 -6.16
CA GLY A 373 -1.67 -24.86 -6.91
C GLY A 373 -2.21 -23.91 -7.97
N CYS A 374 -2.19 -22.60 -7.74
CA CYS A 374 -2.37 -21.66 -8.85
C CYS A 374 -1.22 -21.92 -9.83
N VAL A 375 -1.58 -22.35 -11.04
CA VAL A 375 -0.62 -22.80 -12.04
C VAL A 375 -0.06 -21.59 -12.81
N GLY A 376 -0.80 -20.47 -12.81
CA GLY A 376 -0.38 -19.20 -13.40
C GLY A 376 -1.56 -18.26 -13.68
N GLN A 377 -1.22 -17.05 -14.12
CA GLN A 377 -2.18 -16.04 -14.58
C GLN A 377 -1.70 -15.34 -15.84
N SER A 378 -2.62 -14.89 -16.69
CA SER A 378 -2.31 -14.22 -17.95
C SER A 378 -3.35 -13.14 -18.26
N LEU A 379 -2.90 -11.95 -18.61
CA LEU A 379 -3.68 -10.80 -19.03
C LEU A 379 -3.46 -10.57 -20.52
N ASP A 380 -4.51 -10.57 -21.33
CA ASP A 380 -4.45 -10.27 -22.76
C ASP A 380 -4.86 -8.81 -23.02
N PHE A 381 -3.98 -8.01 -23.61
CA PHE A 381 -4.20 -6.57 -23.84
C PHE A 381 -5.21 -6.30 -24.96
N ARG A 382 -5.50 -7.28 -25.83
CA ARG A 382 -6.48 -7.14 -26.92
C ARG A 382 -7.90 -7.38 -26.46
N SER A 383 -8.08 -8.37 -25.57
CA SER A 383 -9.39 -8.69 -25.01
C SER A 383 -9.66 -7.97 -23.69
N GLY A 384 -8.61 -7.57 -22.95
CA GLY A 384 -8.72 -7.03 -21.60
C GLY A 384 -9.20 -8.07 -20.58
N VAL A 385 -8.99 -9.35 -20.86
CA VAL A 385 -9.43 -10.46 -20.00
C VAL A 385 -8.25 -10.99 -19.20
N LEU A 386 -8.43 -11.05 -17.88
CA LEU A 386 -7.52 -11.75 -16.99
C LEU A 386 -7.94 -13.20 -16.85
N THR A 387 -7.04 -14.13 -17.17
CA THR A 387 -7.23 -15.56 -16.96
C THR A 387 -6.35 -16.06 -15.82
N ARG A 388 -6.93 -16.79 -14.86
CA ARG A 388 -6.22 -17.55 -13.83
C ARG A 388 -6.53 -19.03 -13.94
N ARG A 389 -5.56 -19.88 -13.64
CA ARG A 389 -5.71 -21.33 -13.70
C ARG A 389 -5.35 -21.95 -12.36
N TYR A 390 -6.28 -22.71 -11.80
CA TYR A 390 -6.15 -23.42 -10.55
C TYR A 390 -6.22 -24.91 -10.79
N ARG A 391 -5.39 -25.66 -10.08
CA ARG A 391 -5.45 -27.13 -10.01
C ARG A 391 -5.61 -27.55 -8.56
N TYR A 392 -6.57 -28.44 -8.32
CA TYR A 392 -6.83 -29.04 -7.02
C TYR A 392 -6.68 -30.56 -7.13
N ASP A 393 -5.59 -31.09 -6.58
CA ASP A 393 -5.34 -32.54 -6.56
C ASP A 393 -6.19 -33.20 -5.47
N LEU A 394 -6.94 -34.25 -5.84
CA LEU A 394 -7.78 -35.04 -4.93
C LEU A 394 -7.13 -36.39 -4.62
N ASP A 395 -6.60 -37.07 -5.64
CA ASP A 395 -5.87 -38.34 -5.54
C ASP A 395 -4.87 -38.49 -6.71
N GLU A 396 -4.15 -39.61 -6.78
CA GLU A 396 -3.20 -39.94 -7.85
C GLU A 396 -3.91 -40.00 -9.22
N ASN A 397 -3.68 -38.99 -10.06
CA ASN A 397 -4.32 -38.76 -11.37
C ASN A 397 -5.79 -38.30 -11.32
N VAL A 398 -6.31 -37.94 -10.15
CA VAL A 398 -7.66 -37.38 -9.99
C VAL A 398 -7.56 -35.95 -9.50
N HIS A 399 -7.96 -34.98 -10.31
CA HIS A 399 -7.85 -33.57 -9.98
C HIS A 399 -8.94 -32.72 -10.62
N LEU A 400 -9.23 -31.57 -10.01
CA LEU A 400 -10.14 -30.56 -10.52
C LEU A 400 -9.33 -29.41 -11.12
N GLU A 401 -9.61 -29.04 -12.36
CA GLU A 401 -9.06 -27.86 -13.02
C GLU A 401 -10.11 -26.75 -13.06
N VAL A 402 -9.73 -25.55 -12.64
CA VAL A 402 -10.61 -24.37 -12.67
C VAL A 402 -9.90 -23.23 -13.40
N LYS A 403 -10.45 -22.83 -14.55
CA LYS A 403 -10.03 -21.62 -15.26
C LYS A 403 -10.99 -20.48 -14.88
N VAL A 404 -10.46 -19.36 -14.40
CA VAL A 404 -11.24 -18.17 -14.05
C VAL A 404 -10.86 -17.05 -15.00
N GLU A 405 -11.83 -16.54 -15.74
CA GLU A 405 -11.70 -15.39 -16.64
C GLU A 405 -12.47 -14.21 -16.07
N THR A 406 -11.84 -13.05 -15.95
CA THR A 406 -12.45 -11.86 -15.35
C THR A 406 -12.24 -10.64 -16.24
N MET A 407 -13.26 -9.78 -16.33
CA MET A 407 -13.18 -8.47 -16.98
C MET A 407 -14.06 -7.41 -16.30
N THR A 408 -13.52 -6.22 -16.11
CA THR A 408 -14.29 -4.99 -15.81
C THR A 408 -14.72 -4.37 -17.13
N CYS A 409 -16.01 -4.51 -17.48
CA CYS A 409 -16.50 -4.20 -18.82
C CYS A 409 -16.13 -2.76 -19.25
N LEU A 410 -15.27 -2.62 -20.25
CA LEU A 410 -14.81 -1.29 -20.72
C LEU A 410 -15.92 -0.51 -21.44
N ALA A 411 -16.90 -1.21 -22.02
CA ALA A 411 -18.06 -0.61 -22.67
C ALA A 411 -19.16 -0.18 -21.68
N ARG A 412 -19.06 -0.56 -20.39
CA ARG A 412 -20.09 -0.28 -19.38
C ARG A 412 -19.49 -0.10 -17.98
N ALA A 413 -19.61 1.11 -17.46
CA ALA A 413 -19.01 1.55 -16.19
C ALA A 413 -19.30 0.64 -14.98
N ASP A 414 -20.52 0.11 -14.88
CA ASP A 414 -21.05 -0.49 -13.65
C ASP A 414 -21.07 -2.03 -13.66
N LEU A 415 -20.28 -2.69 -14.52
CA LEU A 415 -20.34 -4.14 -14.72
C LEU A 415 -18.96 -4.82 -14.65
N LEU A 416 -18.87 -5.86 -13.80
CA LEU A 416 -17.81 -6.86 -13.74
C LEU A 416 -18.40 -8.21 -14.17
N ALA A 417 -17.67 -8.97 -14.97
CA ALA A 417 -18.07 -10.31 -15.39
C ALA A 417 -16.95 -11.32 -15.11
N THR A 418 -17.33 -12.49 -14.58
CA THR A 418 -16.43 -13.59 -14.29
C THR A 418 -16.97 -14.89 -14.89
N ARG A 419 -16.15 -15.61 -15.66
CA ARG A 419 -16.45 -16.94 -16.19
C ARG A 419 -15.52 -17.96 -15.55
N LEU A 420 -16.10 -19.04 -15.04
CA LEU A 420 -15.41 -20.21 -14.52
C LEU A 420 -15.62 -21.35 -15.50
N THR A 421 -14.54 -22.01 -15.90
CA THR A 421 -14.59 -23.30 -16.58
C THR A 421 -14.04 -24.34 -15.62
N ILE A 422 -14.92 -25.24 -15.17
CA ILE A 422 -14.64 -26.27 -14.18
C ILE A 422 -14.57 -27.62 -14.90
N ARG A 423 -13.45 -28.33 -14.74
CA ARG A 423 -13.22 -29.63 -15.39
C ARG A 423 -12.76 -30.66 -14.37
N ALA A 424 -13.42 -31.80 -14.36
CA ALA A 424 -12.98 -32.99 -13.63
C ALA A 424 -12.04 -33.82 -14.51
N VAL A 425 -10.92 -34.28 -13.93
CA VAL A 425 -9.94 -35.12 -14.59
C VAL A 425 -9.73 -36.39 -13.77
N GLY A 426 -9.82 -37.54 -14.42
CA GLY A 426 -9.56 -38.84 -13.81
C GLY A 426 -10.76 -39.48 -13.11
N GLY A 427 -11.93 -38.85 -13.19
CA GLY A 427 -13.19 -39.38 -12.65
C GLY A 427 -14.31 -38.35 -12.63
N ASP A 428 -15.55 -38.82 -12.57
CA ASP A 428 -16.73 -37.98 -12.36
C ASP A 428 -16.73 -37.43 -10.93
N MET A 429 -17.16 -36.17 -10.76
CA MET A 429 -17.16 -35.46 -9.47
C MET A 429 -18.45 -34.68 -9.27
N THR A 430 -18.98 -34.69 -8.04
CA THR A 430 -19.97 -33.71 -7.59
C THR A 430 -19.23 -32.55 -6.93
N VAL A 431 -19.27 -31.38 -7.55
CA VAL A 431 -18.61 -30.16 -7.08
C VAL A 431 -19.65 -29.25 -6.43
N HIS A 432 -19.53 -29.06 -5.12
CA HIS A 432 -20.28 -28.05 -4.39
C HIS A 432 -19.58 -26.70 -4.56
N LEU A 433 -20.21 -25.79 -5.30
CA LEU A 433 -19.73 -24.43 -5.52
C LEU A 433 -20.43 -23.47 -4.56
N GLU A 434 -19.65 -22.79 -3.72
CA GLU A 434 -20.11 -21.63 -2.97
C GLU A 434 -19.52 -20.35 -3.56
N SER A 435 -20.43 -19.43 -3.84
CA SER A 435 -20.22 -18.24 -4.65
C SER A 435 -20.56 -16.99 -3.84
N ARG A 436 -19.77 -16.75 -2.79
CA ARG A 436 -20.00 -15.69 -1.82
C ARG A 436 -19.53 -14.33 -2.34
N ALA A 437 -20.32 -13.29 -2.07
CA ALA A 437 -19.80 -11.91 -2.08
C ALA A 437 -19.15 -11.61 -0.74
N ASN A 438 -17.88 -11.23 -0.74
CA ASN A 438 -17.11 -10.95 0.46
C ASN A 438 -17.48 -9.55 1.00
N GLY A 439 -18.56 -9.52 1.78
CA GLY A 439 -19.03 -8.36 2.53
C GLY A 439 -18.45 -8.26 3.93
N ASP A 440 -17.38 -9.00 4.26
CA ASP A 440 -16.81 -9.01 5.60
C ASP A 440 -16.27 -7.64 5.98
N LYS A 441 -16.25 -7.37 7.29
CA LYS A 441 -15.65 -6.13 7.80
C LYS A 441 -14.17 -6.10 7.40
N PRO A 442 -13.66 -4.96 6.88
CA PRO A 442 -12.25 -4.88 6.52
C PRO A 442 -11.39 -5.15 7.75
N VAL A 443 -10.39 -6.02 7.59
CA VAL A 443 -9.31 -6.18 8.56
C VAL A 443 -8.55 -4.86 8.59
N VAL A 444 -8.50 -4.24 9.77
CA VAL A 444 -7.73 -3.03 10.00
C VAL A 444 -6.27 -3.45 10.16
N SER A 445 -5.45 -3.29 9.13
CA SER A 445 -4.00 -3.44 9.29
C SER A 445 -3.48 -2.20 10.02
N ARG A 446 -2.93 -2.36 11.23
CA ARG A 446 -2.19 -1.29 11.88
C ARG A 446 -0.92 -1.04 11.08
N ALA A 447 -0.88 0.08 10.35
CA ALA A 447 0.36 0.48 9.72
C ALA A 447 1.35 0.90 10.81
N THR A 448 2.60 0.44 10.69
CA THR A 448 3.72 0.89 11.53
C THR A 448 4.12 2.34 11.24
N ASP A 449 3.72 2.87 10.07
CA ASP A 449 3.84 4.28 9.72
C ASP A 449 2.68 5.06 10.34
N PRO A 450 2.92 5.99 11.29
CA PRO A 450 1.89 6.79 11.92
C PRO A 450 1.11 7.69 10.94
N ARG A 451 1.61 7.90 9.71
CA ARG A 451 0.88 8.57 8.61
C ARG A 451 -0.16 7.68 7.94
N LYS A 452 -0.10 6.36 8.17
CA LYS A 452 -0.99 5.32 7.63
C LYS A 452 -1.81 4.63 8.75
N ALA A 453 -1.51 4.89 10.02
CA ALA A 453 -2.10 4.21 11.16
C ALA A 453 -3.48 4.79 11.53
N ASP A 454 -4.44 3.90 11.83
CA ASP A 454 -5.75 4.16 12.43
C ASP A 454 -6.55 5.36 11.85
N MET A 455 -6.60 5.44 10.51
CA MET A 455 -7.33 6.51 9.82
C MET A 455 -8.85 6.38 10.01
N ILE A 456 -9.37 5.15 10.15
CA ILE A 456 -10.82 4.87 10.25
C ILE A 456 -11.08 3.75 11.25
N ALA A 457 -11.60 4.08 12.43
CA ALA A 457 -12.04 3.09 13.41
C ALA A 457 -13.17 2.22 12.81
N ASP A 458 -13.08 0.90 12.96
CA ASP A 458 -14.05 -0.12 12.50
C ASP A 458 -14.24 -0.28 10.98
N GLY A 459 -13.25 0.10 10.16
CA GLY A 459 -13.20 -0.23 8.72
C GLY A 459 -14.10 0.59 7.78
N GLY A 460 -14.76 1.66 8.29
CA GLY A 460 -15.36 2.73 7.46
C GLY A 460 -16.64 2.42 6.70
N LEU A 461 -17.00 1.15 6.50
CA LEU A 461 -18.16 0.75 5.72
C LEU A 461 -19.22 0.07 6.59
N ALA A 462 -20.49 0.47 6.43
CA ALA A 462 -21.63 -0.16 7.08
C ALA A 462 -22.63 -0.67 6.03
N ARG A 463 -23.14 -1.90 6.23
CA ARG A 463 -24.23 -2.46 5.42
C ARG A 463 -25.54 -1.80 5.83
N LEU A 464 -26.35 -1.42 4.84
CA LEU A 464 -27.70 -0.92 5.05
C LEU A 464 -28.69 -2.09 5.11
N GLU A 465 -29.58 -2.07 6.09
CA GLU A 465 -30.74 -2.96 6.10
C GLU A 465 -31.73 -2.49 5.04
N MET A 466 -32.13 -3.39 4.15
CA MET A 466 -33.11 -3.12 3.10
C MET A 466 -34.34 -4.00 3.32
N ASP A 467 -35.50 -3.39 3.47
CA ASP A 467 -36.79 -4.10 3.51
C ASP A 467 -37.07 -4.77 2.15
N ALA A 468 -37.15 -6.10 2.14
CA ALA A 468 -37.78 -7.02 1.17
C ALA A 468 -37.62 -6.82 -0.37
N LEU A 469 -36.91 -5.79 -0.86
CA LEU A 469 -36.46 -5.68 -2.26
C LEU A 469 -35.33 -6.67 -2.57
N THR A 470 -34.80 -7.34 -1.54
CA THR A 470 -33.63 -8.21 -1.51
C THR A 470 -33.95 -9.72 -1.56
N GLN A 471 -35.21 -10.13 -1.72
CA GLN A 471 -35.63 -11.55 -1.63
C GLN A 471 -36.55 -12.04 -2.78
N ASN A 472 -36.51 -11.43 -3.96
CA ASN A 472 -37.46 -11.78 -5.01
C ASN A 472 -36.99 -12.81 -6.04
N ASP A 473 -35.73 -13.26 -6.00
CA ASP A 473 -35.27 -14.32 -6.90
C ASP A 473 -34.15 -15.15 -6.25
N ASP A 474 -34.22 -16.49 -6.31
CA ASP A 474 -33.23 -17.40 -5.69
C ASP A 474 -31.83 -17.29 -6.34
N HIS A 475 -31.73 -16.55 -7.46
CA HIS A 475 -30.56 -16.48 -8.32
C HIS A 475 -29.87 -15.11 -8.38
N GLU A 476 -30.46 -14.08 -7.76
CA GLU A 476 -29.88 -12.74 -7.67
C GLU A 476 -29.72 -12.29 -6.23
N ALA A 477 -28.60 -11.63 -5.93
CA ALA A 477 -28.30 -11.16 -4.59
C ALA A 477 -27.89 -9.69 -4.61
N TYR A 478 -28.42 -8.94 -3.65
CA TYR A 478 -28.23 -7.51 -3.54
C TYR A 478 -27.75 -7.10 -2.14
N GLY A 479 -26.90 -6.08 -2.10
CA GLY A 479 -26.46 -5.43 -0.87
C GLY A 479 -26.27 -3.93 -1.10
N ALA A 480 -26.66 -3.13 -0.11
CA ALA A 480 -26.38 -1.70 -0.07
C ALA A 480 -25.46 -1.38 1.10
N TYR A 481 -24.56 -0.42 0.88
CA TYR A 481 -23.52 -0.06 1.84
C TYR A 481 -23.34 1.44 1.85
N HIS A 482 -22.98 2.00 3.00
CA HIS A 482 -22.58 3.40 3.11
C HIS A 482 -21.29 3.56 3.90
N CYS A 483 -20.50 4.56 3.52
CA CYS A 483 -19.37 5.04 4.31
C CYS A 483 -19.88 5.77 5.55
N LYS A 484 -19.24 5.56 6.69
CA LYS A 484 -19.72 6.06 7.99
C LYS A 484 -19.56 7.57 8.14
N ASN A 485 -18.41 8.14 7.73
CA ASN A 485 -18.13 9.56 7.92
C ASN A 485 -18.46 10.39 6.67
N SER A 486 -18.11 9.91 5.47
CA SER A 486 -18.41 10.58 4.21
C SER A 486 -19.89 10.50 3.84
N GLY A 487 -20.60 9.45 4.29
CA GLY A 487 -22.02 9.24 4.02
C GLY A 487 -22.32 8.81 2.58
N LEU A 488 -21.30 8.44 1.80
CA LEU A 488 -21.45 7.93 0.43
C LEU A 488 -22.11 6.55 0.42
N THR A 489 -23.07 6.33 -0.49
CA THR A 489 -23.80 5.06 -0.64
C THR A 489 -23.45 4.37 -1.94
N MET A 490 -23.36 3.05 -1.87
CA MET A 490 -23.26 2.16 -3.03
C MET A 490 -24.27 1.00 -2.93
N ALA A 491 -24.59 0.41 -4.08
CA ALA A 491 -25.24 -0.87 -4.19
C ALA A 491 -24.36 -1.86 -4.97
N LEU A 492 -24.42 -3.11 -4.55
CA LEU A 492 -23.87 -4.28 -5.22
C LEU A 492 -25.04 -5.21 -5.54
N GLY A 493 -25.15 -5.62 -6.79
CA GLY A 493 -25.99 -6.74 -7.19
C GLY A 493 -25.15 -7.78 -7.92
N PHE A 494 -25.41 -9.07 -7.73
CA PHE A 494 -24.83 -10.09 -8.60
C PHE A 494 -25.82 -11.20 -8.92
N SER A 495 -25.60 -11.85 -10.06
CA SER A 495 -26.38 -12.99 -10.54
C SER A 495 -25.43 -14.01 -11.18
N GLN A 496 -25.84 -15.28 -11.22
CA GLN A 496 -25.01 -16.32 -11.81
C GLN A 496 -25.80 -17.38 -12.57
N GLN A 497 -25.14 -17.97 -13.57
CA GLN A 497 -25.68 -19.03 -14.41
C GLN A 497 -24.66 -20.16 -14.56
N ALA A 498 -25.11 -21.41 -14.47
CA ALA A 498 -24.34 -22.61 -14.83
C ALA A 498 -24.88 -23.18 -16.15
N ASP A 499 -24.02 -23.32 -17.16
CA ASP A 499 -24.37 -23.75 -18.52
C ASP A 499 -25.61 -23.03 -19.09
N GLY A 500 -25.67 -21.71 -18.85
CA GLY A 500 -26.76 -20.83 -19.29
C GLY A 500 -28.05 -20.93 -18.47
N ARG A 501 -28.09 -21.71 -17.38
CA ARG A 501 -29.24 -21.82 -16.47
C ARG A 501 -28.97 -21.01 -15.19
N PRO A 502 -29.92 -20.18 -14.72
CA PRO A 502 -29.78 -19.50 -13.44
C PRO A 502 -29.52 -20.47 -12.28
N VAL A 503 -28.57 -20.14 -11.41
CA VAL A 503 -28.27 -20.89 -10.20
C VAL A 503 -28.09 -19.94 -9.01
N GLY A 504 -28.42 -20.41 -7.80
CA GLY A 504 -28.23 -19.62 -6.57
C GLY A 504 -26.77 -19.60 -6.14
N GLN A 505 -26.43 -18.80 -5.11
CA GLN A 505 -25.06 -18.62 -4.59
C GLN A 505 -24.39 -19.92 -4.14
N VAL A 506 -25.18 -20.93 -3.80
CA VAL A 506 -24.70 -22.28 -3.49
C VAL A 506 -25.37 -23.22 -4.48
N CYS A 507 -24.57 -24.03 -5.18
CA CYS A 507 -25.10 -25.00 -6.13
C CYS A 507 -24.18 -26.22 -6.25
N ASP A 508 -24.81 -27.34 -6.60
CA ASP A 508 -24.13 -28.60 -6.84
C ASP A 508 -23.97 -28.77 -8.35
N LEU A 509 -22.75 -29.05 -8.79
CA LEU A 509 -22.40 -29.22 -10.19
C LEU A 509 -21.95 -30.66 -10.41
N GLU A 510 -22.64 -31.37 -11.29
CA GLU A 510 -22.22 -32.69 -11.76
C GLU A 510 -21.20 -32.50 -12.89
N VAL A 511 -19.93 -32.80 -12.61
CA VAL A 511 -18.83 -32.61 -13.55
C VAL A 511 -18.31 -33.98 -13.99
N HIS A 512 -18.63 -34.38 -15.21
CA HIS A 512 -18.17 -35.65 -15.77
C HIS A 512 -16.72 -35.56 -16.27
N ASP A 513 -15.99 -36.67 -16.18
CA ASP A 513 -14.59 -36.75 -16.63
C ASP A 513 -14.43 -36.25 -18.07
N GLY A 514 -13.46 -35.37 -18.29
CA GLY A 514 -13.17 -34.76 -19.59
C GLY A 514 -14.19 -33.73 -20.09
N SER A 515 -15.25 -33.44 -19.33
CA SER A 515 -16.28 -32.45 -19.66
C SER A 515 -16.04 -31.14 -18.92
N ASP A 516 -16.51 -30.03 -19.50
CA ASP A 516 -16.43 -28.70 -18.89
C ASP A 516 -17.82 -28.27 -18.42
N VAL A 517 -17.93 -27.78 -17.20
CA VAL A 517 -19.09 -27.03 -16.70
C VAL A 517 -18.70 -25.55 -16.64
N VAL A 518 -19.54 -24.68 -17.22
CA VAL A 518 -19.28 -23.24 -17.29
C VAL A 518 -20.20 -22.49 -16.34
N VAL A 519 -19.62 -21.77 -15.38
CA VAL A 519 -20.35 -20.86 -14.50
C VAL A 519 -20.00 -19.42 -14.84
N VAL A 520 -21.00 -18.58 -15.10
CA VAL A 520 -20.81 -17.15 -15.35
C VAL A 520 -21.48 -16.34 -14.24
N ARG A 521 -20.70 -15.48 -13.58
CA ARG A 521 -21.18 -14.48 -12.63
C ARG A 521 -21.12 -13.09 -13.25
N TYR A 522 -22.22 -12.37 -13.16
CA TYR A 522 -22.28 -10.93 -13.46
C TYR A 522 -22.45 -10.17 -12.15
N SER A 523 -21.62 -9.16 -11.94
CA SER A 523 -21.64 -8.31 -10.74
C SER A 523 -21.77 -6.85 -11.17
N SER A 524 -22.79 -6.17 -10.64
CA SER A 524 -23.02 -4.75 -10.88
C SER A 524 -22.72 -3.93 -9.63
N TYR A 525 -21.89 -2.91 -9.81
CA TYR A 525 -21.51 -1.97 -8.76
C TYR A 525 -21.99 -0.58 -9.13
N ASN A 526 -22.86 -0.01 -8.31
CA ASN A 526 -23.44 1.30 -8.56
C ASN A 526 -23.20 2.22 -7.36
N SER A 527 -22.66 3.41 -7.63
CA SER A 527 -22.60 4.55 -6.71
C SER A 527 -22.95 5.82 -7.47
N LEU A 528 -23.39 6.85 -6.76
CA LEU A 528 -23.60 8.15 -7.39
C LEU A 528 -22.23 8.81 -7.66
N PRO A 529 -22.04 9.45 -8.82
CA PRO A 529 -20.87 10.30 -9.05
C PRO A 529 -20.81 11.41 -7.99
N LEU A 530 -19.60 11.85 -7.68
CA LEU A 530 -19.41 12.98 -6.78
C LEU A 530 -20.05 14.22 -7.42
N SER A 531 -20.91 14.89 -6.66
CA SER A 531 -21.53 16.14 -7.05
C SER A 531 -21.01 17.27 -6.17
N PRO A 532 -19.99 18.01 -6.64
CA PRO A 532 -19.53 19.23 -6.00
C PRO A 532 -20.61 20.32 -5.96
N VAL A 533 -21.45 20.38 -4.91
CA VAL A 533 -22.40 21.50 -4.76
C VAL A 533 -22.11 22.26 -3.47
N GLY A 534 -21.76 23.53 -3.62
CA GLY A 534 -21.48 24.42 -2.49
C GLY A 534 -22.75 24.83 -1.75
N VAL A 535 -23.04 24.21 -0.60
CA VAL A 535 -23.92 24.79 0.44
C VAL A 535 -23.51 24.25 1.83
N ARG A 536 -22.96 25.13 2.68
CA ARG A 536 -22.86 25.02 4.16
C ARG A 536 -22.29 23.71 4.77
N SER A 537 -21.12 23.25 4.32
CA SER A 537 -20.01 22.80 5.21
C SER A 537 -18.87 22.06 4.49
N GLY A 538 -19.03 21.66 3.23
CA GLY A 538 -18.00 20.96 2.45
C GLY A 538 -18.55 20.46 1.13
N LEU A 539 -17.75 19.72 0.36
CA LEU A 539 -18.26 18.95 -0.80
C LEU A 539 -18.99 17.71 -0.25
N GLU A 540 -20.23 17.90 0.17
CA GLU A 540 -21.08 16.80 0.60
C GLU A 540 -21.58 16.05 -0.63
N ALA A 541 -20.85 15.02 -1.06
CA ALA A 541 -21.50 13.89 -1.70
C ALA A 541 -22.19 13.05 -0.60
N ARG A 542 -23.17 13.65 0.10
CA ARG A 542 -24.06 12.92 0.98
C ARG A 542 -25.17 12.35 0.12
N SER A 543 -25.18 11.04 -0.02
CA SER A 543 -26.37 10.32 -0.48
C SER A 543 -27.41 10.30 0.63
N ASP A 544 -28.69 10.45 0.29
CA ASP A 544 -29.79 10.11 1.18
C ASP A 544 -29.86 8.58 1.23
N GLY A 545 -29.04 7.97 2.09
CA GLY A 545 -28.59 6.58 1.96
C GLY A 545 -29.70 5.53 1.78
N VAL A 546 -30.89 5.75 2.34
CA VAL A 546 -32.02 4.83 2.15
C VAL A 546 -32.74 5.07 0.82
N VAL A 547 -32.98 6.32 0.43
CA VAL A 547 -33.65 6.66 -0.83
C VAL A 547 -32.77 6.30 -2.02
N ASP A 548 -31.48 6.62 -1.92
CA ASP A 548 -30.50 6.35 -2.98
C ASP A 548 -30.21 4.86 -3.12
N SER A 549 -30.15 4.09 -2.02
CA SER A 549 -29.88 2.64 -2.11
C SER A 549 -30.95 1.86 -2.88
N VAL A 550 -32.23 2.24 -2.76
CA VAL A 550 -33.30 1.61 -3.55
C VAL A 550 -33.12 1.86 -5.05
N GLU A 551 -32.77 3.09 -5.43
CA GLU A 551 -32.51 3.43 -6.83
C GLU A 551 -31.23 2.77 -7.35
N LEU A 552 -30.16 2.74 -6.56
CA LEU A 552 -28.91 2.08 -6.92
C LEU A 552 -29.10 0.56 -7.10
N VAL A 553 -29.91 -0.10 -6.26
CA VAL A 553 -30.25 -1.52 -6.44
C VAL A 553 -31.06 -1.75 -7.71
N LYS A 554 -32.01 -0.87 -8.06
CA LYS A 554 -32.73 -0.96 -9.34
C LYS A 554 -31.78 -0.84 -10.54
N ARG A 555 -30.77 0.03 -10.46
CA ARG A 555 -29.73 0.14 -11.48
C ARG A 555 -28.91 -1.15 -11.59
N CYS A 556 -28.52 -1.74 -10.45
CA CYS A 556 -27.87 -3.04 -10.45
C CYS A 556 -28.72 -4.10 -11.15
N SER A 557 -30.00 -4.22 -10.78
CA SER A 557 -30.93 -5.19 -11.40
C SER A 557 -31.07 -4.98 -12.91
N ALA A 558 -31.23 -3.74 -13.36
CA ALA A 558 -31.30 -3.42 -14.79
C ALA A 558 -30.00 -3.79 -15.54
N THR A 559 -28.84 -3.54 -14.94
CA THR A 559 -27.54 -3.90 -15.51
C THR A 559 -27.33 -5.41 -15.53
N LEU A 560 -27.70 -6.15 -14.48
CA LEU A 560 -27.62 -7.61 -14.44
C LEU A 560 -28.52 -8.25 -15.51
N GLY A 561 -29.78 -7.82 -15.60
CA GLY A 561 -30.70 -8.32 -16.62
C GLY A 561 -30.21 -8.02 -18.04
N TRP A 562 -29.53 -6.89 -18.27
CA TRP A 562 -28.89 -6.60 -19.55
C TRP A 562 -27.68 -7.52 -19.81
N ALA A 563 -26.80 -7.70 -18.83
CA ALA A 563 -25.60 -8.53 -18.95
C ALA A 563 -25.96 -10.00 -19.25
N GLN A 564 -26.96 -10.55 -18.55
CA GLN A 564 -27.48 -11.90 -18.79
C GLN A 564 -27.99 -12.10 -20.23
N ARG A 565 -28.61 -11.07 -20.84
CA ARG A 565 -29.06 -11.14 -22.24
C ARG A 565 -27.92 -11.07 -23.24
N GLN A 566 -26.81 -10.41 -22.90
CA GLN A 566 -25.63 -10.37 -23.76
C GLN A 566 -24.81 -11.66 -23.68
N GLY A 567 -24.75 -12.28 -22.49
CA GLY A 567 -23.84 -13.39 -22.23
C GLY A 567 -22.38 -12.93 -22.09
N PHE A 568 -21.52 -13.75 -21.48
CA PHE A 568 -20.10 -13.43 -21.32
C PHE A 568 -19.43 -13.14 -22.67
N ASP A 569 -19.65 -13.99 -23.68
CA ASP A 569 -19.03 -13.84 -25.00
C ASP A 569 -19.47 -12.56 -25.73
N GLY A 570 -20.72 -12.14 -25.54
CA GLY A 570 -21.24 -10.88 -26.08
C GLY A 570 -20.57 -9.67 -25.41
N LEU A 571 -20.37 -9.73 -24.10
CA LEU A 571 -19.65 -8.70 -23.34
C LEU A 571 -18.17 -8.65 -23.74
N GLU A 572 -17.51 -9.80 -23.90
CA GLU A 572 -16.10 -9.90 -24.33
C GLU A 572 -15.94 -9.32 -25.75
N THR A 573 -16.86 -9.63 -26.65
CA THR A 573 -16.88 -9.06 -28.01
C THR A 573 -16.99 -7.53 -27.98
N ALA A 574 -17.87 -6.98 -27.15
CA ALA A 574 -18.02 -5.54 -27.01
C ALA A 574 -16.77 -4.87 -26.41
N GLN A 575 -16.15 -5.51 -25.41
CA GLN A 575 -14.90 -5.04 -24.82
C GLN A 575 -13.73 -5.08 -25.81
N ARG A 576 -13.61 -6.16 -26.59
CA ARG A 576 -12.60 -6.29 -27.64
C ARG A 576 -12.77 -5.23 -28.71
N GLN A 577 -14.01 -4.91 -29.12
CA GLN A 577 -14.25 -3.80 -30.04
C GLN A 577 -13.78 -2.46 -29.46
N TRP A 578 -14.07 -2.21 -28.19
CA TRP A 578 -13.61 -0.99 -27.52
C TRP A 578 -12.06 -0.89 -27.50
N LEU A 579 -11.38 -2.00 -27.20
CA LEU A 579 -9.91 -2.07 -27.21
C LEU A 579 -9.33 -1.96 -28.62
N ASP A 580 -9.93 -2.62 -29.62
CA ASP A 580 -9.51 -2.50 -31.03
C ASP A 580 -9.58 -1.02 -31.47
N ASP A 581 -10.64 -0.30 -31.11
CA ASP A 581 -10.77 1.14 -31.38
C ASP A 581 -9.70 1.96 -30.63
N PHE A 582 -9.43 1.64 -29.36
CA PHE A 582 -8.37 2.29 -28.58
C PHE A 582 -6.99 2.08 -29.23
N TRP A 583 -6.64 0.83 -29.53
CA TRP A 583 -5.33 0.47 -30.10
C TRP A 583 -5.11 1.07 -31.48
N ASP A 584 -6.15 1.21 -32.31
CA ASP A 584 -6.05 1.89 -33.61
C ASP A 584 -5.59 3.35 -33.48
N ARG A 585 -5.97 4.03 -32.38
CA ARG A 585 -5.59 5.43 -32.12
C ARG A 585 -4.35 5.60 -31.25
N ALA A 586 -3.99 4.58 -30.47
CA ALA A 586 -3.05 4.72 -29.36
C ALA A 586 -1.87 3.73 -29.34
N ASP A 587 -1.87 2.66 -30.14
CA ASP A 587 -0.74 1.71 -30.15
C ASP A 587 0.55 2.41 -30.58
N VAL A 588 1.63 2.13 -29.84
CA VAL A 588 2.97 2.61 -30.16
C VAL A 588 3.81 1.39 -30.52
N GLN A 589 4.13 1.28 -31.81
CA GLN A 589 4.97 0.21 -32.33
C GLN A 589 6.43 0.64 -32.27
N VAL A 590 7.23 -0.11 -31.52
CA VAL A 590 8.66 0.14 -31.36
C VAL A 590 9.49 -0.96 -31.99
N ASP A 591 10.63 -0.57 -32.53
CA ASP A 591 11.62 -1.50 -33.00
C ASP A 591 12.43 -2.05 -31.83
N ALA A 592 11.99 -3.18 -31.28
CA ALA A 592 12.53 -3.82 -30.09
C ALA A 592 13.76 -4.70 -30.39
N HIS A 593 14.63 -4.24 -31.29
CA HIS A 593 15.87 -4.95 -31.61
C HIS A 593 16.81 -5.00 -30.40
N GLY A 594 16.97 -6.19 -29.80
CA GLY A 594 17.95 -6.46 -28.74
C GLY A 594 17.40 -6.88 -27.38
N ASP A 595 16.08 -6.96 -27.20
CA ASP A 595 15.43 -7.38 -25.94
C ASP A 595 14.29 -8.41 -26.12
N ASP A 596 14.30 -9.12 -27.24
CA ASP A 596 13.32 -10.13 -27.64
C ASP A 596 11.85 -9.64 -27.72
N GLY A 597 11.61 -8.32 -27.74
CA GLY A 597 10.28 -7.73 -27.79
C GLY A 597 9.74 -7.26 -26.44
N ARG A 598 10.55 -7.31 -25.37
CA ARG A 598 10.14 -6.92 -24.01
C ARG A 598 9.69 -5.45 -23.95
N THR A 599 10.41 -4.54 -24.60
CA THR A 599 10.03 -3.12 -24.65
C THR A 599 8.65 -2.93 -25.28
N GLN A 600 8.33 -3.67 -26.36
CA GLN A 600 7.02 -3.60 -26.99
C GLN A 600 5.90 -4.08 -26.07
N GLN A 601 6.14 -5.16 -25.30
CA GLN A 601 5.22 -5.66 -24.29
C GLN A 601 4.99 -4.63 -23.18
N ILE A 602 6.05 -4.01 -22.64
CA ILE A 602 5.96 -3.02 -21.56
C ILE A 602 5.15 -1.80 -22.00
N ILE A 603 5.45 -1.24 -23.19
CA ILE A 603 4.71 -0.08 -23.71
C ILE A 603 3.22 -0.39 -23.85
N ARG A 604 2.87 -1.57 -24.36
CA ARG A 604 1.46 -1.97 -24.47
C ARG A 604 0.83 -2.27 -23.12
N TRP A 605 1.58 -2.79 -22.15
CA TRP A 605 1.08 -2.92 -20.79
C TRP A 605 0.77 -1.55 -20.18
N GLU A 606 1.69 -0.58 -20.28
CA GLU A 606 1.46 0.80 -19.78
C GLU A 606 0.25 1.48 -20.47
N LEU A 607 0.13 1.32 -21.79
CA LEU A 607 -1.01 1.84 -22.54
C LEU A 607 -2.32 1.13 -22.18
N PHE A 608 -2.29 -0.18 -21.93
CA PHE A 608 -3.45 -0.95 -21.48
C PHE A 608 -3.91 -0.49 -20.09
N GLU A 609 -2.96 -0.33 -19.15
CA GLU A 609 -3.24 0.20 -17.81
C GLU A 609 -3.88 1.60 -17.87
N LEU A 610 -3.36 2.47 -18.75
CA LEU A 610 -3.93 3.78 -19.00
C LEU A 610 -5.33 3.70 -19.63
N ALA A 611 -5.53 2.82 -20.62
CA ALA A 611 -6.82 2.61 -21.27
C ALA A 611 -7.88 2.19 -20.25
N GLN A 612 -7.56 1.20 -19.43
CA GLN A 612 -8.50 0.64 -18.46
C GLN A 612 -8.79 1.62 -17.31
N ALA A 613 -7.79 2.39 -16.86
CA ALA A 613 -7.98 3.42 -15.84
C ALA A 613 -8.83 4.61 -16.31
N THR A 614 -8.96 4.81 -17.63
CA THR A 614 -9.60 6.00 -18.22
C THR A 614 -10.76 5.66 -19.16
N ALA A 615 -11.12 4.39 -19.30
CA ALA A 615 -12.24 3.94 -20.14
C ALA A 615 -13.55 4.63 -19.75
N THR A 616 -13.72 4.95 -18.47
CA THR A 616 -14.74 5.86 -17.98
C THR A 616 -14.13 6.83 -16.97
N VAL A 617 -14.64 8.07 -16.93
CA VAL A 617 -14.15 9.12 -16.02
C VAL A 617 -15.34 9.76 -15.30
N PRO A 618 -16.01 9.03 -14.39
CA PRO A 618 -17.17 9.57 -13.68
C PRO A 618 -16.79 10.71 -12.70
N ASN A 619 -15.58 10.63 -12.15
CA ASN A 619 -14.97 11.58 -11.22
C ASN A 619 -13.55 11.95 -11.72
N GLY A 620 -12.59 12.16 -10.82
CA GLY A 620 -11.18 12.37 -11.18
C GLY A 620 -10.43 11.05 -11.43
N ILE A 621 -9.20 11.17 -11.93
CA ILE A 621 -8.31 10.04 -12.21
C ILE A 621 -7.26 9.97 -11.10
N SER A 622 -7.23 8.86 -10.37
CA SER A 622 -6.35 8.67 -9.21
C SER A 622 -4.91 8.35 -9.63
N ALA A 623 -3.92 8.80 -8.84
CA ALA A 623 -2.49 8.64 -9.14
C ALA A 623 -2.01 7.18 -9.27
N LYS A 624 -2.80 6.21 -8.78
CA LYS A 624 -2.55 4.76 -8.92
C LYS A 624 -3.69 4.03 -9.60
N GLY A 625 -4.57 4.75 -10.32
CA GLY A 625 -5.83 4.20 -10.81
C GLY A 625 -6.63 3.56 -9.67
N LEU A 626 -7.34 2.48 -9.97
CA LEU A 626 -8.08 1.70 -8.97
C LEU A 626 -7.41 0.34 -8.69
N SER A 627 -6.07 0.29 -8.71
CA SER A 627 -5.26 -0.91 -8.44
C SER A 627 -4.87 -1.08 -6.96
N GLY A 628 -5.34 -0.19 -6.07
CA GLY A 628 -5.11 -0.27 -4.62
C GLY A 628 -5.25 1.09 -3.93
N THR A 629 -4.88 1.16 -2.64
CA THR A 629 -4.94 2.38 -1.83
C THR A 629 -3.69 3.25 -1.89
N GLY A 630 -2.77 3.00 -2.83
CA GLY A 630 -1.61 3.86 -3.04
C GLY A 630 -2.06 5.32 -3.26
N TYR A 631 -1.43 6.26 -2.56
CA TYR A 631 -1.85 7.68 -2.51
C TYR A 631 -3.33 7.90 -2.12
N SER A 632 -3.93 6.95 -1.39
CA SER A 632 -5.30 7.01 -0.88
C SER A 632 -6.39 7.13 -1.95
N GLY A 633 -6.07 6.88 -3.23
CA GLY A 633 -7.01 7.10 -4.35
C GLY A 633 -7.24 8.58 -4.69
N HIS A 634 -6.35 9.48 -4.25
CA HIS A 634 -6.46 10.91 -4.51
C HIS A 634 -6.10 11.28 -5.96
N TYR A 635 -6.68 12.39 -6.38
CA TYR A 635 -6.42 13.12 -7.61
C TYR A 635 -5.38 14.22 -7.32
N PHE A 636 -4.41 14.32 -8.21
CA PHE A 636 -3.26 15.22 -8.14
C PHE A 636 -3.09 15.97 -9.46
N TRP A 637 -2.13 16.88 -9.51
CA TRP A 637 -1.63 17.47 -10.75
C TRP A 637 -1.18 16.43 -11.80
N ASP A 638 -0.90 15.18 -11.38
CA ASP A 638 -0.57 14.05 -12.26
C ASP A 638 -1.58 13.86 -13.40
N THR A 639 -2.87 14.10 -13.12
CA THR A 639 -3.93 14.00 -14.13
C THR A 639 -3.64 14.97 -15.26
N GLU A 640 -3.47 16.25 -14.96
CA GLU A 640 -3.28 17.30 -15.96
C GLU A 640 -1.87 17.32 -16.55
N GLY A 641 -0.84 16.96 -15.78
CA GLY A 641 0.56 16.98 -16.20
C GLY A 641 1.00 15.77 -17.04
N PHE A 642 0.43 14.58 -16.81
CA PHE A 642 0.89 13.33 -17.45
C PHE A 642 -0.21 12.56 -18.19
N ILE A 643 -1.44 12.54 -17.68
CA ILE A 643 -2.53 11.74 -18.27
C ILE A 643 -3.26 12.49 -19.39
N LEU A 644 -3.67 13.73 -19.13
CA LEU A 644 -4.41 14.53 -20.10
C LEU A 644 -3.64 14.84 -21.39
N PRO A 645 -2.30 15.00 -21.39
CA PRO A 645 -1.58 15.15 -22.64
C PRO A 645 -1.80 13.98 -23.58
N PHE A 646 -1.81 12.74 -23.08
CA PHE A 646 -2.09 11.56 -23.89
C PHE A 646 -3.56 11.52 -24.32
N LEU A 647 -4.50 11.66 -23.38
CA LEU A 647 -5.94 11.57 -23.68
C LEU A 647 -6.41 12.66 -24.64
N THR A 648 -5.84 13.86 -24.57
CA THR A 648 -6.22 14.97 -25.46
C THR A 648 -6.04 14.60 -26.94
N TYR A 649 -5.02 13.81 -27.27
CA TYR A 649 -4.74 13.43 -28.66
C TYR A 649 -5.32 12.07 -29.06
N THR A 650 -5.68 11.20 -28.12
CA THR A 650 -6.17 9.83 -28.40
C THR A 650 -7.65 9.62 -28.09
N GLN A 651 -8.17 10.30 -27.07
CA GLN A 651 -9.52 10.18 -26.50
C GLN A 651 -10.01 11.52 -25.91
N PRO A 652 -10.17 12.57 -26.73
CA PRO A 652 -10.45 13.94 -26.25
C PRO A 652 -11.73 14.03 -25.41
N GLU A 653 -12.72 13.18 -25.65
CA GLU A 653 -13.94 13.10 -24.83
C GLU A 653 -13.65 12.74 -23.36
N ARG A 654 -12.64 11.90 -23.10
CA ARG A 654 -12.20 11.55 -21.73
C ARG A 654 -11.42 12.69 -21.10
N ALA A 655 -10.57 13.36 -21.88
CA ALA A 655 -9.87 14.55 -21.41
C ALA A 655 -10.86 15.66 -21.00
N ARG A 656 -11.90 15.89 -21.81
CA ARG A 656 -12.99 16.81 -21.49
C ARG A 656 -13.70 16.44 -20.18
N GLN A 657 -14.02 15.16 -19.98
CA GLN A 657 -14.69 14.69 -18.75
C GLN A 657 -13.85 14.97 -17.49
N ALA A 658 -12.54 14.72 -17.55
CA ALA A 658 -11.62 15.01 -16.45
C ALA A 658 -11.54 16.53 -16.16
N LEU A 659 -11.43 17.37 -17.19
CA LEU A 659 -11.43 18.83 -17.03
C LEU A 659 -12.77 19.37 -16.49
N SER A 660 -13.90 18.83 -16.97
CA SER A 660 -15.23 19.16 -16.42
C SER A 660 -15.36 18.76 -14.95
N PHE A 661 -14.65 17.72 -14.49
CA PHE A 661 -14.60 17.41 -13.06
C PHE A 661 -13.81 18.46 -12.26
N ARG A 662 -12.70 18.99 -12.79
CA ARG A 662 -12.02 20.16 -12.19
C ARG A 662 -12.93 21.39 -12.15
N TYR A 663 -13.67 21.67 -13.22
CA TYR A 663 -14.66 22.75 -13.23
C TYR A 663 -15.71 22.57 -12.11
N ARG A 664 -16.24 21.36 -11.92
CA ARG A 664 -17.16 21.06 -10.81
C ARG A 664 -16.53 21.36 -9.44
N MET A 665 -15.23 21.15 -9.25
CA MET A 665 -14.51 21.46 -7.99
C MET A 665 -14.26 22.96 -7.74
N LEU A 666 -14.48 23.83 -8.73
CA LEU A 666 -14.15 25.26 -8.65
C LEU A 666 -14.72 25.98 -7.40
N PRO A 667 -15.97 25.73 -6.95
CA PRO A 667 -16.47 26.33 -5.70
C PRO A 667 -15.64 25.97 -4.46
N ALA A 668 -15.12 24.74 -4.38
CA ALA A 668 -14.27 24.31 -3.28
C ALA A 668 -12.87 24.90 -3.37
N ALA A 669 -12.34 25.01 -4.59
CA ALA A 669 -11.07 25.68 -4.84
C ALA A 669 -11.12 27.17 -4.45
N ARG A 670 -12.23 27.87 -4.72
CA ARG A 670 -12.47 29.25 -4.24
C ARG A 670 -12.49 29.32 -2.71
N LYS A 671 -13.17 28.40 -2.04
CA LYS A 671 -13.16 28.30 -0.56
C LYS A 671 -11.74 28.06 -0.04
N ARG A 672 -10.94 27.24 -0.73
CA ARG A 672 -9.55 26.98 -0.36
C ARG A 672 -8.68 28.23 -0.51
N ALA A 673 -8.80 28.96 -1.62
CA ALA A 673 -8.12 30.25 -1.81
C ALA A 673 -8.46 31.23 -0.69
N ALA A 674 -9.75 31.38 -0.36
CA ALA A 674 -10.20 32.25 0.74
C ALA A 674 -9.61 31.84 2.10
N VAL A 675 -9.52 30.53 2.40
CA VAL A 675 -8.84 30.02 3.61
C VAL A 675 -7.35 30.35 3.61
N MET A 676 -6.71 30.40 2.44
CA MET A 676 -5.31 30.81 2.29
C MET A 676 -5.14 32.34 2.19
N SER A 677 -6.20 33.12 2.42
CA SER A 677 -6.24 34.58 2.27
C SER A 677 -5.87 35.05 0.86
N MET A 678 -6.32 34.32 -0.16
CA MET A 678 -6.12 34.61 -1.58
C MET A 678 -7.45 34.84 -2.27
N ASP A 679 -7.44 35.69 -3.29
CA ASP A 679 -8.52 35.80 -4.26
C ASP A 679 -8.46 34.64 -5.26
N GLY A 680 -9.53 34.43 -6.02
CA GLY A 680 -9.55 33.41 -7.07
C GLY A 680 -9.90 32.02 -6.58
N ALA A 681 -9.32 31.01 -7.23
CA ALA A 681 -9.46 29.60 -6.87
C ALA A 681 -8.06 29.00 -6.65
N LEU A 682 -7.95 28.13 -5.65
CA LEU A 682 -6.75 27.31 -5.38
C LEU A 682 -7.18 25.85 -5.31
N PHE A 683 -6.87 25.07 -6.33
CA PHE A 683 -7.19 23.66 -6.32
C PHE A 683 -6.34 22.92 -5.26
N PRO A 684 -6.92 21.93 -4.55
CA PRO A 684 -6.20 21.16 -3.55
C PRO A 684 -5.10 20.31 -4.20
N TRP A 685 -3.93 20.23 -3.56
CA TRP A 685 -2.80 19.42 -4.05
C TRP A 685 -3.17 17.94 -4.19
N ARG A 686 -3.89 17.43 -3.20
CA ARG A 686 -4.45 16.08 -3.22
C ARG A 686 -5.89 16.06 -2.72
N THR A 687 -6.77 15.40 -3.45
CA THR A 687 -8.20 15.36 -3.10
C THR A 687 -8.94 14.21 -3.76
N ILE A 688 -10.09 13.82 -3.23
CA ILE A 688 -11.13 13.04 -3.92
C ILE A 688 -12.38 13.90 -4.07
N ASN A 689 -12.85 14.51 -2.98
CA ASN A 689 -14.09 15.27 -2.97
C ASN A 689 -13.93 16.74 -3.39
N GLY A 690 -12.71 17.28 -3.39
CA GLY A 690 -12.35 18.66 -3.72
C GLY A 690 -11.87 19.49 -2.51
N GLU A 691 -11.91 18.95 -1.29
CA GLU A 691 -11.22 19.51 -0.13
C GLU A 691 -9.74 19.10 -0.11
N GLU A 692 -8.87 19.99 0.39
CA GLU A 692 -7.46 19.67 0.59
C GLU A 692 -7.29 18.56 1.64
N ALA A 693 -6.57 17.50 1.28
CA ALA A 693 -6.30 16.34 2.13
C ALA A 693 -4.82 16.16 2.47
N SER A 694 -3.93 17.08 2.07
CA SER A 694 -2.51 16.99 2.45
C SER A 694 -2.28 17.36 3.91
N ALA A 695 -1.84 16.38 4.70
CA ALA A 695 -1.39 16.60 6.07
C ALA A 695 0.01 17.24 6.15
N PHE A 696 0.75 17.30 5.04
CA PHE A 696 2.08 17.89 4.94
C PHE A 696 2.00 19.09 4.01
N PHE A 697 2.17 20.30 4.53
CA PHE A 697 1.85 21.51 3.76
C PHE A 697 2.97 21.88 2.78
N GLU A 698 4.23 21.60 3.13
CA GLU A 698 5.43 21.96 2.39
C GLU A 698 5.48 21.26 1.02
N ALA A 699 5.23 19.96 0.99
CA ALA A 699 5.01 19.20 -0.26
C ALA A 699 3.51 18.97 -0.52
N GLY A 700 2.67 19.90 -0.07
CA GLY A 700 1.22 19.88 -0.26
C GLY A 700 0.71 21.21 -0.74
N THR A 701 -0.01 21.93 0.11
CA THR A 701 -0.62 23.23 -0.21
C THR A 701 0.37 24.28 -0.74
N ALA A 702 1.66 24.22 -0.38
CA ALA A 702 2.65 25.14 -0.92
C ALA A 702 3.02 24.87 -2.39
N GLN A 703 2.56 23.75 -2.97
CA GLN A 703 2.69 23.42 -4.40
C GLN A 703 1.56 24.06 -5.22
N TYR A 704 1.54 25.40 -5.25
CA TYR A 704 0.54 26.18 -6.00
C TYR A 704 0.54 25.90 -7.51
N HIS A 705 1.61 25.31 -8.04
CA HIS A 705 1.75 25.07 -9.48
C HIS A 705 0.65 24.17 -10.07
N ILE A 706 -0.03 23.36 -9.26
CA ILE A 706 -1.20 22.57 -9.68
C ILE A 706 -2.24 23.39 -10.45
N ASP A 707 -2.50 24.63 -10.04
CA ASP A 707 -3.44 25.51 -10.73
C ASP A 707 -2.97 25.85 -12.14
N ALA A 708 -1.66 26.01 -12.32
CA ALA A 708 -1.10 26.27 -13.63
C ALA A 708 -1.01 25.00 -14.48
N ASP A 709 -0.83 23.82 -13.88
CA ASP A 709 -0.92 22.53 -14.59
C ASP A 709 -2.34 22.31 -15.12
N ILE A 710 -3.37 22.62 -14.32
CA ILE A 710 -4.78 22.58 -14.74
C ILE A 710 -5.05 23.60 -15.85
N ALA A 711 -4.61 24.85 -15.70
CA ALA A 711 -4.77 25.87 -16.73
C ALA A 711 -4.06 25.48 -18.04
N TYR A 712 -2.87 24.86 -17.94
CA TYR A 712 -2.13 24.35 -19.10
C TYR A 712 -2.90 23.24 -19.81
N ALA A 713 -3.45 22.27 -19.07
CA ALA A 713 -4.25 21.20 -19.66
C ALA A 713 -5.53 21.71 -20.33
N VAL A 714 -6.20 22.72 -19.77
CA VAL A 714 -7.33 23.41 -20.45
C VAL A 714 -6.87 24.00 -21.79
N CYS A 715 -5.76 24.72 -21.80
CA CYS A 715 -5.23 25.33 -23.03
C CYS A 715 -4.81 24.27 -24.06
N GLN A 716 -4.17 23.19 -23.61
CA GLN A 716 -3.77 22.07 -24.47
C GLN A 716 -4.99 21.39 -25.09
N TYR A 717 -6.00 21.06 -24.28
CA TYR A 717 -7.23 20.43 -24.74
C TYR A 717 -7.96 21.29 -25.78
N VAL A 718 -8.22 22.55 -25.47
CA VAL A 718 -8.92 23.46 -26.39
C VAL A 718 -8.09 23.70 -27.65
N GLY A 719 -6.77 23.87 -27.51
CA GLY A 719 -5.87 24.06 -28.65
C GLY A 719 -5.81 22.86 -29.59
N ALA A 720 -5.88 21.64 -29.06
CA ALA A 720 -5.86 20.41 -29.86
C ALA A 720 -7.22 20.06 -30.49
N THR A 721 -8.32 20.31 -29.77
CA THR A 721 -9.67 19.88 -30.17
C THR A 721 -10.50 20.96 -30.87
N GLY A 722 -10.20 22.23 -30.62
CA GLY A 722 -11.06 23.34 -31.04
C GLY A 722 -12.40 23.43 -30.30
N ASP A 723 -12.53 22.82 -29.12
CA ASP A 723 -13.76 22.81 -28.32
C ASP A 723 -14.02 24.20 -27.68
N HIS A 724 -14.52 25.13 -28.50
CA HIS A 724 -14.87 26.49 -28.11
C HIS A 724 -16.07 26.53 -27.15
N GLU A 725 -16.98 25.55 -27.23
CA GLU A 725 -18.11 25.43 -26.31
C GLU A 725 -17.61 25.20 -24.89
N PHE A 726 -16.73 24.20 -24.69
CA PHE A 726 -16.09 23.95 -23.40
C PHE A 726 -15.32 25.17 -22.89
N LEU A 727 -14.56 25.85 -23.77
CA LEU A 727 -13.84 27.07 -23.38
C LEU A 727 -14.80 28.13 -22.83
N ALA A 728 -15.90 28.43 -23.53
CA ALA A 728 -16.83 29.48 -23.16
C ALA A 728 -17.68 29.15 -21.91
N SER A 729 -18.01 27.86 -21.71
CA SER A 729 -18.89 27.43 -20.62
C SER A 729 -18.18 27.05 -19.34
N GLU A 730 -16.99 26.45 -19.42
CA GLU A 730 -16.29 25.85 -18.27
C GLU A 730 -14.82 26.27 -18.18
N GLY A 731 -14.09 26.19 -19.29
CA GLY A 731 -12.64 26.45 -19.34
C GLY A 731 -12.26 27.87 -18.96
N ILE A 732 -13.04 28.88 -19.38
CA ILE A 732 -12.76 30.28 -19.08
C ILE A 732 -12.81 30.57 -17.57
N ASP A 733 -13.75 29.95 -16.86
CA ASP A 733 -13.90 30.14 -15.42
C ASP A 733 -12.68 29.58 -14.67
N ILE A 734 -12.15 28.43 -15.10
CA ILE A 734 -10.90 27.86 -14.54
C ILE A 734 -9.71 28.80 -14.79
N LEU A 735 -9.51 29.22 -16.05
CA LEU A 735 -8.36 30.05 -16.44
C LEU A 735 -8.35 31.37 -15.67
N VAL A 736 -9.50 32.05 -15.57
CA VAL A 736 -9.57 33.36 -14.90
C VAL A 736 -9.42 33.25 -13.39
N GLU A 737 -10.05 32.27 -12.73
CA GLU A 737 -9.97 32.15 -11.27
C GLU A 737 -8.58 31.71 -10.79
N THR A 738 -7.90 30.83 -11.52
CA THR A 738 -6.52 30.44 -11.22
C THR A 738 -5.54 31.59 -11.53
N ALA A 739 -5.76 32.36 -12.60
CA ALA A 739 -5.00 33.59 -12.87
C ALA A 739 -5.18 34.65 -11.77
N ARG A 740 -6.40 34.79 -11.23
CA ARG A 740 -6.70 35.68 -10.09
C ARG A 740 -5.95 35.26 -8.83
N MET A 741 -5.83 33.95 -8.57
CA MET A 741 -5.01 33.43 -7.48
C MET A 741 -3.54 33.83 -7.64
N TRP A 742 -2.93 33.63 -8.82
CA TRP A 742 -1.54 34.03 -9.06
C TRP A 742 -1.27 35.51 -8.80
N ALA A 743 -2.20 36.37 -9.23
CA ALA A 743 -2.11 37.81 -8.99
C ALA A 743 -2.25 38.19 -7.50
N SER A 744 -2.95 37.37 -6.71
CA SER A 744 -3.14 37.55 -5.27
C SER A 744 -1.97 37.00 -4.45
N LEU A 745 -1.39 35.87 -4.88
CA LEU A 745 -0.29 35.17 -4.19
C LEU A 745 1.03 35.95 -4.27
N GLY A 746 1.38 36.48 -5.45
CA GLY A 746 2.65 37.18 -5.63
C GLY A 746 2.58 38.67 -5.29
N CYS A 747 3.73 39.32 -5.22
CA CYS A 747 3.83 40.74 -4.89
C CYS A 747 4.96 41.44 -5.66
N VAL A 748 4.85 42.77 -5.81
CA VAL A 748 5.91 43.57 -6.44
C VAL A 748 6.99 43.88 -5.40
N GLY A 749 8.22 43.45 -5.68
CA GLY A 749 9.41 43.65 -4.85
C GLY A 749 9.98 45.07 -4.94
N GLY A 750 10.99 45.34 -4.12
CA GLY A 750 11.67 46.65 -4.10
C GLY A 750 12.49 46.96 -5.36
N ASP A 751 12.76 45.94 -6.18
CA ASP A 751 13.38 46.04 -7.50
C ASP A 751 12.36 46.34 -8.62
N GLY A 752 11.07 46.37 -8.30
CA GLY A 752 9.98 46.59 -9.24
C GLY A 752 9.54 45.35 -10.02
N ALA A 753 10.11 44.16 -9.73
CA ALA A 753 9.69 42.89 -10.31
C ALA A 753 8.56 42.24 -9.50
N PHE A 754 7.78 41.35 -10.12
CA PHE A 754 6.77 40.55 -9.44
C PHE A 754 7.40 39.23 -8.99
N HIS A 755 7.29 38.92 -7.70
CA HIS A 755 7.86 37.73 -7.07
C HIS A 755 6.77 36.82 -6.53
N ILE A 756 7.02 35.53 -6.58
CA ILE A 756 6.22 34.49 -5.91
C ILE A 756 7.15 33.79 -4.94
N ASN A 757 6.90 33.97 -3.65
CA ASN A 757 7.81 33.57 -2.58
C ASN A 757 7.24 32.40 -1.76
N THR A 758 8.14 31.64 -1.13
CA THR A 758 7.79 30.56 -0.18
C THR A 758 6.86 29.50 -0.79
N VAL A 759 7.18 29.06 -2.01
CA VAL A 759 6.45 28.03 -2.75
C VAL A 759 7.29 26.78 -2.95
N THR A 760 6.63 25.66 -3.19
CA THR A 760 7.29 24.41 -3.60
C THR A 760 6.96 24.18 -5.07
N GLY A 761 7.99 23.93 -5.88
CA GLY A 761 7.81 23.52 -7.27
C GLY A 761 7.72 21.99 -7.39
N PRO A 762 7.71 21.44 -8.62
CA PRO A 762 7.66 20.00 -8.85
C PRO A 762 8.78 19.18 -8.19
N ASP A 763 9.94 19.80 -7.94
CA ASP A 763 10.98 19.21 -7.08
C ASP A 763 10.58 19.37 -5.60
N GLU A 764 9.87 18.37 -5.09
CA GLU A 764 9.39 18.33 -3.70
C GLU A 764 10.52 18.34 -2.65
N TYR A 765 11.78 18.08 -3.05
CA TYR A 765 12.93 18.13 -2.13
C TYR A 765 13.43 19.55 -1.88
N SER A 766 13.06 20.49 -2.74
CA SER A 766 13.38 21.92 -2.64
C SER A 766 12.13 22.71 -2.26
N ALA A 767 11.63 22.48 -1.04
CA ALA A 767 10.38 23.05 -0.56
C ALA A 767 10.52 24.49 -0.03
N LEU A 768 9.43 25.26 -0.14
CA LEU A 768 9.29 26.62 0.40
C LEU A 768 10.41 27.59 -0.06
N VAL A 769 10.73 27.55 -1.35
CA VAL A 769 11.72 28.44 -1.97
C VAL A 769 11.06 29.68 -2.57
N ASP A 770 11.86 30.75 -2.69
CA ASP A 770 11.45 31.96 -3.39
C ASP A 770 11.77 31.86 -4.89
N ASP A 771 10.88 32.43 -5.71
CA ASP A 771 11.03 32.50 -7.17
C ASP A 771 11.37 31.16 -7.83
N ASN A 772 10.64 30.12 -7.44
CA ASN A 772 10.75 28.82 -8.13
C ASN A 772 10.51 29.03 -9.64
N TYR A 773 11.51 28.65 -10.44
CA TYR A 773 11.49 28.93 -11.88
C TYR A 773 10.28 28.34 -12.59
N TYR A 774 9.91 27.09 -12.29
CA TYR A 774 8.76 26.43 -12.89
C TYR A 774 7.48 27.19 -12.54
N THR A 775 7.27 27.44 -11.25
CA THR A 775 6.08 28.15 -10.75
C THR A 775 5.93 29.54 -11.37
N ASN A 776 6.99 30.36 -11.42
CA ASN A 776 6.92 31.71 -11.98
C ASN A 776 6.61 31.70 -13.49
N VAL A 777 7.22 30.79 -14.25
CA VAL A 777 6.95 30.66 -15.69
C VAL A 777 5.52 30.19 -15.95
N MET A 778 5.03 29.23 -15.17
CA MET A 778 3.69 28.67 -15.33
C MET A 778 2.59 29.63 -14.85
N ALA A 779 2.83 30.40 -13.79
CA ALA A 779 1.95 31.49 -13.37
C ALA A 779 1.84 32.57 -14.47
N LYS A 780 2.97 32.98 -15.04
CA LYS A 780 2.99 33.90 -16.20
C LYS A 780 2.24 33.33 -17.40
N PHE A 781 2.40 32.04 -17.69
CA PHE A 781 1.67 31.37 -18.76
C PHE A 781 0.16 31.47 -18.52
N ASN A 782 -0.31 31.10 -17.32
CA ASN A 782 -1.73 31.13 -16.99
C ASN A 782 -2.33 32.56 -17.08
N LEU A 783 -1.66 33.55 -16.51
CA LEU A 783 -2.08 34.96 -16.58
C LEU A 783 -2.29 35.43 -18.03
N ASN A 784 -1.34 35.11 -18.94
CA ASN A 784 -1.47 35.47 -20.35
C ASN A 784 -2.60 34.70 -21.03
N ARG A 785 -2.71 33.39 -20.78
CA ARG A 785 -3.73 32.54 -21.40
C ARG A 785 -5.14 32.89 -20.96
N ALA A 786 -5.35 33.29 -19.71
CA ALA A 786 -6.64 33.80 -19.24
C ALA A 786 -7.06 35.06 -20.00
N ALA A 787 -6.12 35.99 -20.23
CA ALA A 787 -6.38 37.21 -21.00
C ALA A 787 -6.69 36.89 -22.48
N ASP A 788 -5.86 36.07 -23.12
CA ASP A 788 -6.04 35.63 -24.50
C ASP A 788 -7.39 34.91 -24.69
N ALA A 789 -7.75 34.02 -23.75
CA ALA A 789 -9.01 33.30 -23.78
C ALA A 789 -10.21 34.25 -23.70
N LEU A 790 -10.20 35.22 -22.78
CA LEU A 790 -11.27 36.24 -22.67
C LEU A 790 -11.43 37.08 -23.94
N ASP A 791 -10.32 37.42 -24.61
CA ASP A 791 -10.36 38.19 -25.86
C ASP A 791 -10.79 37.34 -27.07
N SER A 792 -10.67 36.01 -26.98
CA SER A 792 -11.13 35.08 -28.02
C SER A 792 -12.64 34.80 -28.01
N LEU A 793 -13.32 35.09 -26.89
CA LEU A 793 -14.76 34.88 -26.74
C LEU A 793 -15.58 35.88 -27.57
N THR A 794 -16.77 35.48 -28.00
CA THR A 794 -17.73 36.42 -28.61
C THR A 794 -18.14 37.49 -27.59
N PRO A 795 -18.63 38.68 -28.03
CA PRO A 795 -19.06 39.73 -27.12
C PRO A 795 -20.10 39.29 -26.09
N GLN A 796 -21.00 38.37 -26.45
CA GLN A 796 -22.02 37.85 -25.55
C GLN A 796 -21.42 36.86 -24.55
N GLU A 797 -20.63 35.88 -25.00
CA GLU A 797 -19.95 34.92 -24.12
C GLU A 797 -19.01 35.62 -23.13
N ARG A 798 -18.26 36.63 -23.59
CA ARG A 798 -17.40 37.44 -22.72
C ARG A 798 -18.20 38.16 -21.65
N LYS A 799 -19.34 38.75 -22.02
CA LYS A 799 -20.24 39.43 -21.08
C LYS A 799 -20.75 38.43 -20.04
N ASP A 800 -21.22 37.26 -20.48
CA ASP A 800 -21.76 36.22 -19.59
C ASP A 800 -20.67 35.68 -18.65
N ALA A 801 -19.45 35.45 -19.15
CA ALA A 801 -18.30 35.03 -18.34
C ALA A 801 -17.95 36.09 -17.28
N VAL A 802 -17.87 37.37 -17.66
CA VAL A 802 -17.60 38.47 -16.72
C VAL A 802 -18.70 38.56 -15.66
N GLU A 803 -19.98 38.47 -16.03
CA GLU A 803 -21.08 38.50 -15.07
C GLU A 803 -20.98 37.34 -14.07
N ARG A 804 -20.67 36.11 -14.51
CA ARG A 804 -20.43 34.96 -13.61
C ARG A 804 -19.24 35.18 -12.68
N LEU A 805 -18.13 35.70 -13.20
CA LEU A 805 -16.86 35.81 -12.49
C LEU A 805 -16.74 37.05 -11.58
N THR A 806 -17.67 37.98 -11.66
CA THR A 806 -17.73 39.20 -10.82
C THR A 806 -18.69 39.03 -9.62
N VAL A 807 -19.51 37.97 -9.61
CA VAL A 807 -20.58 37.74 -8.61
C VAL A 807 -20.14 36.81 -7.45
N ALA A 808 -18.87 36.39 -7.39
CA ALA A 808 -18.36 35.45 -6.38
C ALA A 808 -17.70 36.13 -5.19
#